data_AF-A0A8C7WB09-F1
#
_entry.id   AF-A0A8C7WB09-F1
#
_cell.length_a   1.000
_cell.length_b   1.000
_cell.length_c   1.000
_cell.angle_alpha   90.00
_cell.angle_beta   90.00
_cell.angle_gamma   90.00
#
_symmetry.space_group_name_H-M   'P 1'
#
loop_
_entity.id
_entity.type
_entity.pdbx_description
1 polymer ?
#
loop_
_entity_poly.entity_id
_entity_poly.type
_entity_poly.pdbx_seq_one_letter_code
_entity_poly.pdbx_strand_id
1 'polypeptide(L)'
;TQPPEEGQGTEETADTEANRETQKSRPEVGKERRKIAQEDRAARVKRKSCEAQGESCSPADWIRQDGWPVGIHNMGNTCWFSAVIQSLFHLPVFRRLVLNYCLSERILEKCKSHSDKRNIAFLQELRCLFALMVGSTRRFVDPSAAVELLREAFRSSEAQQDVSECTHKLLDWLEDAFQLAANGNSLEDKKENPMVQLFYGTFVAERTHEGKTLSNIEQFGQYPLQVNGFNNLEECLEGAMVEGEIEALHPDQTISSGSKRWFSKLPPVLTFELSRFEFNQSLGRPEKIHKKLEFPQIIYMDRYLHKNNEQTHNRRGEVKRLKEHLTVLQQKLECYRSYGSGPTNYPLADMLQYMLEFACTKPTSVSPAEDPRLAASSPTPPSSNPHQRMPVYKPFTQCRPPMDAPPHPAPHSVTEEELRFVKTCLQRWRTEMENNMDELKASIDRVSQALEGVYSDNRLCQVPYRLHAVLVHEGQALAGHYWAYIYDHSNQCWMKYNDVIVSESSWEELVRDSYGGMTNASAYCLMYIDNRLPHLIAEDTDDETGQVMQGMDSLPPILGRYVREDNHWFQQELREWEEQLYQPPQEEPAAPTAASTSTRVPSKKKDEAAEPVPQPGPAQEPTGEQGQEPEQPENVVLEVEIPNVGRILVQADNDGYNEEMMLTPAMQGIIMAIAKARQAFDNEGPEAGLIKAFQEEYSRLFELSQEETTAQQDPRLHHALVYFFQNKAPNRVIERTLLDGFTDRNLSFDDMSISIMREARAKLRLIKPEDMDMEEYMQWHDDYSLFRTVFVYLLTGLEQYQHGKVREALNYLNHAYKDNTMLLRRGEKRGVEQSLIALYRRRCLKELNDNAATLFRSSEVSGAEEGVIIMNEAVIPCMHLMSRPDMISQEDLDTMEAIRSHWCSYLEVDLDDSLQLKLGEFLPRVLDCSTERVFLKDPPTVLSKVPHDLCSRLAAIMESITNTSVVAVK
;
A
#
# COMPACT_ATOMS: atom_id res chain seq x y z
N THR A 1 82.32 18.66 -13.37
CA THR A 1 82.86 18.68 -14.75
C THR A 1 81.76 18.24 -15.69
N GLN A 2 81.02 19.20 -16.25
CA GLN A 2 80.39 18.99 -17.55
C GLN A 2 81.48 18.65 -18.57
N PRO A 3 81.15 17.90 -19.62
CA PRO A 3 80.95 18.56 -20.93
C PRO A 3 79.83 17.85 -21.75
N PRO A 4 79.54 18.24 -23.02
CA PRO A 4 78.31 18.93 -23.37
C PRO A 4 77.60 18.35 -24.64
N GLU A 5 76.64 19.13 -25.13
CA GLU A 5 75.64 18.94 -26.19
C GLU A 5 76.15 18.84 -27.65
N GLU A 6 75.15 18.62 -28.53
CA GLU A 6 75.06 18.72 -30.01
C GLU A 6 75.24 17.39 -30.79
N GLY A 7 74.33 16.94 -31.66
CA GLY A 7 73.03 17.42 -32.13
C GLY A 7 72.51 16.56 -33.30
N GLN A 8 71.17 16.53 -33.45
CA GLN A 8 70.37 16.26 -34.67
C GLN A 8 70.32 14.84 -35.29
N GLY A 9 69.09 14.31 -35.44
CA GLY A 9 68.77 13.26 -36.42
C GLY A 9 67.47 12.48 -36.19
N THR A 10 66.33 13.05 -36.62
CA THR A 10 65.14 12.37 -37.22
C THR A 10 64.58 11.08 -36.58
N GLU A 11 63.40 11.20 -35.96
CA GLU A 11 62.44 10.11 -35.74
C GLU A 11 61.71 9.77 -37.03
N GLU A 12 61.77 8.51 -37.48
CA GLU A 12 60.72 7.88 -38.28
C GLU A 12 60.77 6.33 -38.15
N THR A 13 59.68 5.78 -37.64
CA THR A 13 59.09 4.45 -37.91
C THR A 13 59.88 3.16 -37.61
N ALA A 14 59.49 2.48 -36.55
CA ALA A 14 59.58 1.02 -36.43
C ALA A 14 58.38 0.49 -35.62
N ASP A 15 57.21 0.48 -36.26
CA ASP A 15 56.01 -0.16 -35.70
C ASP A 15 55.33 -0.97 -36.80
N THR A 16 55.96 -2.08 -37.19
CA THR A 16 55.37 -3.01 -38.17
C THR A 16 55.95 -4.43 -38.06
N GLU A 17 56.00 -5.01 -36.85
CA GLU A 17 56.24 -6.47 -36.75
C GLU A 17 55.58 -7.21 -35.59
N ALA A 18 54.73 -6.54 -34.78
CA ALA A 18 54.02 -7.18 -33.67
C ALA A 18 52.56 -7.58 -33.98
N ASN A 19 52.09 -7.44 -35.24
CA ASN A 19 50.68 -7.62 -35.57
C ASN A 19 50.35 -8.85 -36.46
N ARG A 20 51.21 -9.88 -36.45
CA ARG A 20 51.01 -11.10 -37.28
C ARG A 20 50.83 -12.42 -36.53
N GLU A 21 50.92 -12.47 -35.20
CA GLU A 21 50.72 -13.73 -34.44
C GLU A 21 49.46 -13.79 -33.56
N THR A 22 48.68 -12.71 -33.42
CA THR A 22 47.45 -12.69 -32.60
C THR A 22 46.18 -13.07 -33.37
N GLN A 23 46.31 -13.76 -34.52
CA GLN A 23 45.21 -14.10 -35.42
C GLN A 23 45.09 -15.62 -35.66
N LYS A 24 45.19 -16.45 -34.61
CA LYS A 24 44.93 -17.91 -34.75
C LYS A 24 44.14 -18.61 -33.64
N SER A 25 43.64 -17.91 -32.61
CA SER A 25 42.79 -18.49 -31.55
C SER A 25 41.42 -17.82 -31.41
N ARG A 26 40.93 -17.16 -32.47
CA ARG A 26 39.68 -16.40 -32.48
C ARG A 26 38.35 -17.16 -32.75
N PRO A 27 38.25 -18.48 -33.05
CA PRO A 27 36.96 -19.07 -33.41
C PRO A 27 36.12 -19.60 -32.24
N GLU A 28 36.65 -19.73 -31.01
CA GLU A 28 35.89 -20.29 -29.87
C GLU A 28 35.25 -19.22 -28.97
N VAL A 29 35.93 -18.09 -28.70
CA VAL A 29 35.35 -16.97 -27.93
C VAL A 29 34.18 -16.29 -28.67
N GLY A 30 34.22 -16.30 -30.01
CA GLY A 30 33.12 -15.83 -30.85
C GLY A 30 31.90 -16.76 -30.87
N LYS A 31 32.08 -18.06 -30.58
CA LYS A 31 30.98 -19.02 -30.45
C LYS A 31 30.29 -18.88 -29.09
N GLU A 32 31.04 -18.71 -28.01
CA GLU A 32 30.48 -18.51 -26.68
C GLU A 32 29.70 -17.19 -26.57
N ARG A 33 30.23 -16.10 -27.13
CA ARG A 33 29.50 -14.81 -27.21
C ARG A 33 28.23 -14.87 -28.07
N ARG A 34 28.24 -15.69 -29.14
CA ARG A 34 27.03 -15.93 -29.97
C ARG A 34 26.02 -16.81 -29.26
N LYS A 35 26.49 -17.73 -28.41
CA LYS A 35 25.64 -18.61 -27.61
C LYS A 35 24.94 -17.85 -26.49
N ILE A 36 25.68 -16.98 -25.77
CA ILE A 36 25.13 -16.05 -24.77
C ILE A 36 24.13 -15.09 -25.44
N ALA A 37 24.45 -14.51 -26.60
CA ALA A 37 23.51 -13.66 -27.34
C ALA A 37 22.27 -14.42 -27.89
N GLN A 38 22.39 -15.73 -28.16
CA GLN A 38 21.25 -16.57 -28.57
C GLN A 38 20.38 -17.02 -27.38
N GLU A 39 20.98 -17.28 -26.22
CA GLU A 39 20.28 -17.60 -24.98
C GLU A 39 19.53 -16.36 -24.44
N ASP A 40 20.14 -15.19 -24.54
CA ASP A 40 19.52 -13.90 -24.18
C ASP A 40 18.39 -13.51 -25.16
N ARG A 41 18.54 -13.88 -26.45
CA ARG A 41 17.47 -13.79 -27.46
C ARG A 41 16.32 -14.75 -27.17
N ALA A 42 16.59 -15.97 -26.69
CA ALA A 42 15.56 -16.95 -26.32
C ALA A 42 14.83 -16.57 -25.03
N ALA A 43 15.54 -15.98 -24.06
CA ALA A 43 14.94 -15.39 -22.86
C ALA A 43 14.04 -14.18 -23.20
N ARG A 44 14.47 -13.30 -24.12
CA ARG A 44 13.65 -12.17 -24.63
C ARG A 44 12.42 -12.62 -25.42
N VAL A 45 12.50 -13.71 -26.20
CA VAL A 45 11.33 -14.28 -26.91
C VAL A 45 10.32 -14.89 -25.94
N LYS A 46 10.77 -15.46 -24.81
CA LYS A 46 9.87 -15.85 -23.71
C LYS A 46 9.22 -14.63 -23.03
N ARG A 47 9.90 -13.48 -22.94
CA ARG A 47 9.33 -12.21 -22.43
C ARG A 47 8.18 -11.68 -23.31
N LYS A 48 8.29 -11.80 -24.65
CA LYS A 48 7.18 -11.49 -25.59
C LYS A 48 5.92 -12.34 -25.39
N SER A 49 5.99 -13.49 -24.70
CA SER A 49 4.83 -14.34 -24.44
C SER A 49 4.09 -14.00 -23.14
N CYS A 50 4.66 -13.14 -22.29
CA CYS A 50 4.04 -12.72 -21.02
C CYS A 50 3.29 -11.38 -21.12
N GLU A 51 3.45 -10.64 -22.22
CA GLU A 51 2.82 -9.32 -22.44
C GLU A 51 1.50 -9.39 -23.22
N ALA A 52 1.02 -10.59 -23.58
CA ALA A 52 -0.22 -10.77 -24.31
C ALA A 52 -1.34 -11.26 -23.38
N GLN A 53 -1.85 -10.40 -22.48
CA GLN A 53 -3.24 -10.40 -22.00
C GLN A 53 -3.49 -9.25 -21.01
N GLY A 54 -4.10 -8.19 -21.53
CA GLY A 54 -4.43 -6.93 -20.87
C GLY A 54 -4.31 -5.84 -21.92
N GLU A 55 -5.33 -5.00 -22.06
CA GLU A 55 -5.51 -3.97 -23.10
C GLU A 55 -4.19 -3.41 -23.69
N SER A 56 -4.12 -3.30 -25.02
CA SER A 56 -2.93 -2.90 -25.77
C SER A 56 -2.37 -1.55 -25.30
N CYS A 57 -1.52 -1.56 -24.27
CA CYS A 57 -0.72 -0.40 -23.87
C CYS A 57 0.29 -0.10 -24.97
N SER A 58 0.40 1.17 -25.37
CA SER A 58 1.40 1.56 -26.33
C SER A 58 2.77 1.54 -25.65
N PRO A 59 3.82 0.98 -26.28
CA PRO A 59 5.19 1.21 -25.83
C PRO A 59 5.56 2.71 -25.74
N ALA A 60 4.80 3.60 -26.41
CA ALA A 60 4.96 5.05 -26.30
C ALA A 60 4.61 5.58 -24.89
N ASP A 61 3.70 4.93 -24.16
CA ASP A 61 3.31 5.31 -22.79
C ASP A 61 4.43 5.03 -21.77
N TRP A 62 5.43 4.26 -22.19
CA TRP A 62 6.60 3.90 -21.39
C TRP A 62 7.82 4.77 -21.70
N ILE A 63 7.68 5.83 -22.51
CA ILE A 63 8.76 6.77 -22.74
C ILE A 63 8.98 7.58 -21.45
N ARG A 64 10.23 7.64 -21.01
CA ARG A 64 10.67 8.44 -19.86
C ARG A 64 10.59 9.92 -20.22
N GLN A 65 10.01 10.73 -19.33
CA GLN A 65 10.12 12.18 -19.42
C GLN A 65 11.54 12.63 -19.06
N ASP A 66 12.10 13.57 -19.81
CA ASP A 66 13.46 14.06 -19.59
C ASP A 66 13.66 14.55 -18.15
N GLY A 67 14.73 14.10 -17.51
CA GLY A 67 15.05 14.44 -16.12
C GLY A 67 14.23 13.71 -15.05
N TRP A 68 13.14 13.01 -15.40
CA TRP A 68 12.32 12.29 -14.43
C TRP A 68 13.02 11.00 -13.96
N PRO A 69 12.96 10.58 -12.68
CA PRO A 69 13.57 9.32 -12.25
C PRO A 69 12.89 8.08 -12.84
N VAL A 70 13.63 6.97 -12.92
CA VAL A 70 13.16 5.69 -13.49
C VAL A 70 12.50 4.83 -12.41
N GLY A 71 11.34 4.24 -12.71
CA GLY A 71 10.68 3.25 -11.86
C GLY A 71 11.28 1.84 -11.98
N ILE A 72 10.87 0.92 -11.11
CA ILE A 72 11.31 -0.49 -11.16
C ILE A 72 10.08 -1.37 -11.33
N HIS A 73 10.12 -2.28 -12.30
CA HIS A 73 9.02 -3.22 -12.55
C HIS A 73 8.91 -4.25 -11.43
N ASN A 74 7.70 -4.43 -10.88
CA ASN A 74 7.44 -5.41 -9.85
C ASN A 74 7.13 -6.78 -10.45
N MET A 75 7.98 -7.76 -10.15
CA MET A 75 7.88 -9.13 -10.68
C MET A 75 7.01 -10.07 -9.84
N GLY A 76 6.07 -9.51 -9.08
CA GLY A 76 5.20 -10.24 -8.15
C GLY A 76 5.84 -10.44 -6.79
N ASN A 77 5.30 -9.75 -5.77
CA ASN A 77 5.79 -9.77 -4.38
C ASN A 77 7.28 -9.38 -4.23
N THR A 78 7.77 -8.50 -5.10
CA THR A 78 9.16 -8.00 -5.09
C THR A 78 9.27 -6.49 -4.85
N CYS A 79 8.17 -5.82 -4.50
CA CYS A 79 8.15 -4.37 -4.22
C CYS A 79 9.09 -3.96 -3.08
N TRP A 80 9.39 -4.86 -2.13
CA TRP A 80 10.43 -4.64 -1.11
C TRP A 80 11.80 -4.38 -1.75
N PHE A 81 12.14 -5.07 -2.84
CA PHE A 81 13.39 -4.86 -3.57
C PHE A 81 13.39 -3.49 -4.24
N SER A 82 12.30 -3.12 -4.92
CA SER A 82 12.13 -1.80 -5.53
C SER A 82 12.39 -0.68 -4.52
N ALA A 83 11.74 -0.73 -3.34
CA ALA A 83 11.87 0.29 -2.31
C ALA A 83 13.31 0.41 -1.75
N VAL A 84 13.97 -0.72 -1.51
CA VAL A 84 15.36 -0.76 -1.01
C VAL A 84 16.34 -0.26 -2.07
N ILE A 85 16.20 -0.70 -3.31
CA ILE A 85 17.11 -0.32 -4.38
C ILE A 85 16.98 1.15 -4.75
N GLN A 86 15.76 1.69 -4.82
CA GLN A 86 15.55 3.11 -5.07
C GLN A 86 16.19 3.96 -3.95
N SER A 87 15.98 3.59 -2.69
CA SER A 87 16.53 4.33 -1.55
C SER A 87 18.07 4.32 -1.50
N LEU A 88 18.70 3.22 -1.91
CA LEU A 88 20.16 3.14 -2.03
C LEU A 88 20.71 3.82 -3.29
N PHE A 89 20.04 3.68 -4.44
CA PHE A 89 20.44 4.28 -5.71
C PHE A 89 20.46 5.81 -5.65
N HIS A 90 19.51 6.40 -4.92
CA HIS A 90 19.41 7.85 -4.74
C HIS A 90 20.35 8.41 -3.67
N LEU A 91 21.25 7.59 -3.09
CA LEU A 91 22.46 8.05 -2.41
C LEU A 91 23.60 8.19 -3.44
N PRO A 92 23.99 9.40 -3.87
CA PRO A 92 24.99 9.59 -4.93
C PRO A 92 26.33 8.91 -4.64
N VAL A 93 26.78 8.95 -3.39
CA VAL A 93 28.01 8.26 -2.96
C VAL A 93 27.93 6.74 -3.14
N PHE A 94 26.79 6.12 -2.82
CA PHE A 94 26.60 4.69 -2.98
C PHE A 94 26.51 4.31 -4.47
N ARG A 95 25.73 5.08 -5.24
CA ARG A 95 25.61 4.92 -6.69
C ARG A 95 26.98 4.95 -7.37
N ARG A 96 27.85 5.92 -7.04
CA ARG A 96 29.23 5.99 -7.54
C ARG A 96 30.03 4.73 -7.20
N LEU A 97 29.97 4.26 -5.95
CA LEU A 97 30.71 3.08 -5.52
C LEU A 97 30.33 1.85 -6.35
N VAL A 98 29.03 1.63 -6.58
CA VAL A 98 28.52 0.50 -7.38
C VAL A 98 28.89 0.65 -8.85
N LEU A 99 28.68 1.83 -9.45
CA LEU A 99 28.97 2.07 -10.87
C LEU A 99 30.47 1.97 -11.19
N ASN A 100 31.33 2.43 -10.29
CA ASN A 100 32.79 2.43 -10.46
C ASN A 100 33.46 1.16 -9.91
N TYR A 101 32.68 0.18 -9.44
CA TYR A 101 33.23 -1.10 -8.98
C TYR A 101 34.00 -1.80 -10.11
N CYS A 102 35.28 -2.10 -9.89
CA CYS A 102 36.13 -2.78 -10.86
C CYS A 102 36.74 -4.03 -10.24
N LEU A 103 36.50 -5.19 -10.87
CA LEU A 103 37.13 -6.44 -10.49
C LEU A 103 38.19 -6.81 -11.53
N SER A 104 39.42 -7.10 -11.08
CA SER A 104 40.47 -7.57 -11.98
C SER A 104 40.27 -9.06 -12.33
N GLU A 105 40.59 -9.46 -13.57
CA GLU A 105 40.50 -10.87 -14.02
C GLU A 105 41.28 -11.83 -13.11
N ARG A 106 42.42 -11.36 -12.57
CA ARG A 106 43.26 -12.12 -11.62
C ARG A 106 42.57 -12.44 -10.29
N ILE A 107 41.62 -11.61 -9.85
CA ILE A 107 40.84 -11.84 -8.62
C ILE A 107 39.69 -12.80 -8.91
N LEU A 108 39.04 -12.65 -10.07
CA LEU A 108 37.97 -13.55 -10.52
C LEU A 108 38.47 -15.01 -10.66
N GLU A 109 39.69 -15.21 -11.14
CA GLU A 109 40.35 -16.53 -11.21
C GLU A 109 40.70 -17.12 -9.83
N LYS A 110 40.88 -16.28 -8.81
CA LYS A 110 41.19 -16.71 -7.43
C LYS A 110 39.94 -17.06 -6.61
N CYS A 111 38.76 -16.61 -7.03
CA CYS A 111 37.49 -16.90 -6.36
C CYS A 111 37.11 -18.38 -6.52
N LYS A 112 37.36 -19.18 -5.48
CA LYS A 112 37.07 -20.62 -5.46
C LYS A 112 35.72 -20.96 -4.83
N SER A 113 35.19 -20.11 -3.95
CA SER A 113 33.91 -20.38 -3.27
C SER A 113 32.71 -20.12 -4.17
N HIS A 114 31.65 -20.92 -4.01
CA HIS A 114 30.35 -20.67 -4.64
C HIS A 114 29.70 -19.37 -4.11
N SER A 115 29.90 -19.03 -2.84
CA SER A 115 29.39 -17.78 -2.23
C SER A 115 29.95 -16.54 -2.92
N ASP A 116 31.27 -16.49 -3.11
CA ASP A 116 31.96 -15.32 -3.64
C ASP A 116 31.54 -15.07 -5.09
N LYS A 117 31.43 -16.16 -5.89
CA LYS A 117 30.95 -16.08 -7.28
C LYS A 117 29.54 -15.53 -7.37
N ARG A 118 28.64 -15.94 -6.46
CA ARG A 118 27.27 -15.43 -6.39
C ARG A 118 27.23 -13.95 -6.00
N ASN A 119 27.98 -13.54 -4.97
CA ASN A 119 28.01 -12.15 -4.52
C ASN A 119 28.56 -11.23 -5.61
N ILE A 120 29.61 -11.66 -6.33
CA ILE A 120 30.16 -10.93 -7.49
C ILE A 120 29.14 -10.85 -8.63
N ALA A 121 28.49 -11.96 -8.98
CA ALA A 121 27.46 -11.97 -10.04
C ALA A 121 26.30 -11.03 -9.69
N PHE A 122 25.83 -11.05 -8.45
CA PHE A 122 24.78 -10.15 -7.98
C PHE A 122 25.21 -8.68 -8.10
N LEU A 123 26.44 -8.32 -7.68
CA LEU A 123 26.94 -6.96 -7.81
C LEU A 123 27.10 -6.53 -9.28
N GLN A 124 27.45 -7.45 -10.19
CA GLN A 124 27.50 -7.17 -11.62
C GLN A 124 26.11 -6.86 -12.19
N GLU A 125 25.09 -7.65 -11.86
CA GLU A 125 23.72 -7.39 -12.28
C GLU A 125 23.16 -6.10 -11.66
N LEU A 126 23.46 -5.84 -10.38
CA LEU A 126 23.10 -4.59 -9.73
C LEU A 126 23.75 -3.38 -10.41
N ARG A 127 25.00 -3.50 -10.84
CA ARG A 127 25.72 -2.45 -11.57
C ARG A 127 25.09 -2.18 -12.94
N CYS A 128 24.66 -3.22 -13.66
CA CYS A 128 23.91 -3.07 -14.90
C CYS A 128 22.55 -2.38 -14.66
N LEU A 129 21.83 -2.79 -13.62
CA LEU A 129 20.56 -2.17 -13.22
C LEU A 129 20.74 -0.67 -12.91
N PHE A 130 21.78 -0.32 -12.13
CA PHE A 130 22.08 1.08 -11.80
C PHE A 130 22.41 1.89 -13.06
N ALA A 131 23.14 1.31 -14.02
CA ALA A 131 23.41 1.98 -15.28
C ALA A 131 22.12 2.27 -16.07
N LEU A 132 21.19 1.32 -16.13
CA LEU A 132 19.89 1.52 -16.76
C LEU A 132 19.06 2.58 -16.02
N MET A 133 19.04 2.57 -14.69
CA MET A 133 18.33 3.59 -13.91
C MET A 133 18.88 5.02 -14.15
N VAL A 134 20.18 5.15 -14.44
CA VAL A 134 20.78 6.44 -14.81
C VAL A 134 20.34 6.85 -16.23
N GLY A 135 20.56 6.00 -17.23
CA GLY A 135 20.54 6.43 -18.64
C GLY A 135 19.43 5.86 -19.53
N SER A 136 18.53 5.01 -19.01
CA SER A 136 17.46 4.45 -19.82
C SER A 136 16.46 5.53 -20.24
N THR A 137 15.98 5.42 -21.48
CA THR A 137 14.86 6.22 -22.02
C THR A 137 13.49 5.59 -21.73
N ARG A 138 13.46 4.40 -21.09
CA ARG A 138 12.22 3.78 -20.59
C ARG A 138 11.84 4.39 -19.24
N ARG A 139 10.54 4.52 -18.99
CA ARG A 139 9.96 5.04 -17.74
C ARG A 139 10.27 4.13 -16.54
N PHE A 140 10.45 2.84 -16.78
CA PHE A 140 10.83 1.86 -15.76
C PHE A 140 11.82 0.84 -16.31
N VAL A 141 12.55 0.18 -15.42
CA VAL A 141 13.50 -0.89 -15.73
C VAL A 141 13.12 -2.20 -15.05
N ASP A 142 13.56 -3.30 -15.64
CA ASP A 142 13.29 -4.65 -15.15
C ASP A 142 14.44 -5.14 -14.23
N PRO A 143 14.17 -5.45 -12.95
CA PRO A 143 15.17 -5.93 -12.01
C PRO A 143 15.41 -7.46 -12.05
N SER A 144 14.79 -8.19 -13.00
CA SER A 144 14.80 -9.66 -13.10
C SER A 144 16.12 -10.32 -12.76
N ALA A 145 17.19 -9.94 -13.47
CA ALA A 145 18.48 -10.61 -13.36
C ALA A 145 19.07 -10.51 -11.93
N ALA A 146 18.95 -9.35 -11.28
CA ALA A 146 19.44 -9.15 -9.93
C ALA A 146 18.56 -9.87 -8.89
N VAL A 147 17.24 -9.80 -9.05
CA VAL A 147 16.28 -10.39 -8.12
C VAL A 147 16.30 -11.92 -8.18
N GLU A 148 16.49 -12.53 -9.34
CA GLU A 148 16.59 -13.99 -9.46
C GLU A 148 17.78 -14.57 -8.66
N LEU A 149 18.94 -13.92 -8.74
CA LEU A 149 20.14 -14.29 -7.96
C LEU A 149 19.89 -14.17 -6.46
N LEU A 150 19.15 -13.13 -6.06
CA LEU A 150 18.79 -12.90 -4.67
C LEU A 150 17.77 -13.96 -4.17
N ARG A 151 16.73 -14.26 -4.97
CA ARG A 151 15.72 -15.30 -4.67
C ARG A 151 16.32 -16.69 -4.52
N GLU A 152 17.29 -17.06 -5.36
CA GLU A 152 17.96 -18.36 -5.25
C GLU A 152 18.66 -18.54 -3.90
N ALA A 153 19.28 -17.48 -3.37
CA ALA A 153 19.95 -17.55 -2.08
C ALA A 153 19.01 -17.64 -0.88
N PHE A 154 17.78 -17.16 -1.03
CA PHE A 154 16.78 -17.23 0.04
C PHE A 154 15.97 -18.53 0.05
N ARG A 155 16.10 -19.42 -0.95
CA ARG A 155 15.39 -20.72 -1.00
C ARG A 155 15.68 -21.65 0.19
N SER A 156 16.69 -21.37 1.00
CA SER A 156 16.99 -22.16 2.22
C SER A 156 16.18 -21.75 3.46
N SER A 157 15.38 -20.68 3.40
CA SER A 157 14.51 -20.22 4.48
C SER A 157 13.06 -20.19 3.98
N GLU A 158 12.17 -20.99 4.58
CA GLU A 158 10.75 -21.09 4.19
C GLU A 158 9.90 -19.85 4.57
N ALA A 159 10.53 -18.74 4.99
CA ALA A 159 9.86 -17.50 5.37
C ALA A 159 9.76 -16.51 4.18
N GLN A 160 8.63 -15.82 4.04
CA GLN A 160 8.50 -14.67 3.14
C GLN A 160 9.41 -13.53 3.60
N GLN A 161 10.16 -12.95 2.65
CA GLN A 161 11.23 -11.99 2.90
C GLN A 161 10.67 -10.59 3.24
N ASP A 162 11.16 -10.02 4.34
CA ASP A 162 10.86 -8.65 4.77
C ASP A 162 11.98 -7.69 4.29
N VAL A 163 11.68 -6.38 4.21
CA VAL A 163 12.61 -5.31 3.82
C VAL A 163 13.90 -5.33 4.65
N SER A 164 13.80 -5.58 5.96
CA SER A 164 14.97 -5.67 6.85
C SER A 164 15.93 -6.78 6.42
N GLU A 165 15.39 -7.97 6.16
CA GLU A 165 16.19 -9.12 5.74
C GLU A 165 16.84 -8.89 4.38
N CYS A 166 16.10 -8.29 3.44
CA CYS A 166 16.65 -7.85 2.15
C CYS A 166 17.81 -6.87 2.35
N THR A 167 17.60 -5.77 3.08
CA THR A 167 18.63 -4.74 3.28
C THR A 167 19.89 -5.32 3.91
N HIS A 168 19.73 -6.20 4.90
CA HIS A 168 20.85 -6.83 5.59
C HIS A 168 21.63 -7.74 4.64
N LYS A 169 20.96 -8.67 3.94
CA LYS A 169 21.63 -9.57 2.99
C LYS A 169 22.29 -8.81 1.84
N LEU A 170 21.63 -7.79 1.33
CA LEU A 170 22.15 -6.94 0.27
C LEU A 170 23.45 -6.28 0.71
N LEU A 171 23.45 -5.62 1.87
CA LEU A 171 24.65 -4.94 2.39
C LEU A 171 25.77 -5.93 2.73
N ASP A 172 25.45 -7.10 3.28
CA ASP A 172 26.44 -8.16 3.54
C ASP A 172 27.14 -8.62 2.25
N TRP A 173 26.38 -8.88 1.19
CA TRP A 173 26.96 -9.34 -0.08
C TRP A 173 27.80 -8.26 -0.76
N LEU A 174 27.37 -7.00 -0.64
CA LEU A 174 28.13 -5.85 -1.11
C LEU A 174 29.41 -5.67 -0.29
N GLU A 175 29.35 -5.77 1.04
CA GLU A 175 30.53 -5.74 1.90
C GLU A 175 31.55 -6.78 1.46
N ASP A 176 31.14 -8.05 1.31
CA ASP A 176 31.99 -9.15 0.88
C ASP A 176 32.61 -8.88 -0.51
N ALA A 177 31.80 -8.42 -1.47
CA ALA A 177 32.26 -8.17 -2.84
C ALA A 177 33.26 -6.99 -2.93
N PHE A 178 33.06 -5.94 -2.13
CA PHE A 178 33.99 -4.81 -2.03
C PHE A 178 35.24 -5.17 -1.23
N GLN A 179 35.14 -6.06 -0.24
CA GLN A 179 36.30 -6.57 0.50
C GLN A 179 37.22 -7.40 -0.41
N LEU A 180 36.64 -8.23 -1.27
CA LEU A 180 37.39 -9.02 -2.26
C LEU A 180 38.13 -8.13 -3.27
N ALA A 181 37.54 -7.00 -3.67
CA ALA A 181 38.19 -6.04 -4.57
C ALA A 181 39.39 -5.32 -3.91
N ALA A 182 39.34 -5.11 -2.59
CA ALA A 182 40.40 -4.45 -1.81
C ALA A 182 41.63 -5.34 -1.53
N ASN A 183 41.65 -6.61 -1.95
CA ASN A 183 42.79 -7.57 -1.79
C ASN A 183 43.30 -7.78 -0.36
N GLY A 184 42.52 -7.47 0.68
CA GLY A 184 42.94 -7.52 2.08
C GLY A 184 42.15 -8.51 2.94
N ASN A 185 42.85 -9.43 3.61
CA ASN A 185 42.28 -10.37 4.60
C ASN A 185 42.54 -9.94 6.05
N SER A 186 43.15 -8.77 6.30
CA SER A 186 43.47 -8.30 7.66
C SER A 186 42.31 -7.51 8.28
N LEU A 187 42.29 -7.41 9.62
CA LEU A 187 41.30 -6.61 10.36
C LEU A 187 41.40 -5.10 10.05
N GLU A 188 42.55 -4.62 9.59
CA GLU A 188 42.76 -3.23 9.18
C GLU A 188 42.18 -2.97 7.79
N ASP A 189 42.32 -3.93 6.87
CA ASP A 189 41.75 -3.84 5.51
C ASP A 189 40.21 -3.79 5.53
N LYS A 190 39.56 -4.41 6.52
CA LYS A 190 38.10 -4.30 6.72
C LYS A 190 37.65 -2.88 7.07
N LYS A 191 38.49 -2.09 7.75
CA LYS A 191 38.18 -0.70 8.09
C LYS A 191 38.29 0.24 6.88
N GLU A 192 39.01 -0.18 5.85
CA GLU A 192 39.13 0.56 4.59
C GLU A 192 37.99 0.25 3.59
N ASN A 193 37.15 -0.74 3.88
CA ASN A 193 36.02 -1.10 3.02
C ASN A 193 35.02 0.07 2.92
N PRO A 194 34.74 0.59 1.71
CA PRO A 194 33.86 1.75 1.55
C PRO A 194 32.42 1.50 2.01
N MET A 195 31.92 0.26 1.91
CA MET A 195 30.57 -0.08 2.39
C MET A 195 30.49 -0.04 3.92
N VAL A 196 31.51 -0.57 4.60
CA VAL A 196 31.63 -0.53 6.07
C VAL A 196 31.74 0.92 6.55
N GLN A 197 32.52 1.76 5.86
CA GLN A 197 32.66 3.17 6.20
C GLN A 197 31.37 3.97 6.03
N LEU A 198 30.52 3.59 5.08
CA LEU A 198 29.30 4.32 4.73
C LEU A 198 28.11 3.95 5.64
N PHE A 199 27.91 2.66 5.94
CA PHE A 199 26.71 2.16 6.62
C PHE A 199 26.93 1.68 8.06
N TYR A 200 28.18 1.43 8.49
CA TYR A 200 28.43 0.84 9.81
C TYR A 200 29.05 1.80 10.82
N GLY A 201 28.52 1.76 12.04
CA GLY A 201 29.02 2.47 13.21
C GLY A 201 29.37 1.54 14.36
N THR A 202 29.72 2.11 15.50
CA THR A 202 29.99 1.38 16.74
C THR A 202 29.29 2.02 17.94
N PHE A 203 28.83 1.22 18.88
CA PHE A 203 28.28 1.68 20.17
C PHE A 203 28.98 0.99 21.34
N VAL A 204 28.98 1.64 22.49
CA VAL A 204 29.49 1.13 23.76
C VAL A 204 28.30 0.62 24.58
N ALA A 205 28.34 -0.64 24.97
CA ALA A 205 27.39 -1.25 25.89
C ALA A 205 28.03 -1.34 27.28
N GLU A 206 27.48 -0.61 28.25
CA GLU A 206 27.92 -0.57 29.64
C GLU A 206 26.93 -1.36 30.51
N ARG A 207 27.39 -2.44 31.16
CA ARG A 207 26.61 -3.21 32.13
C ARG A 207 27.19 -3.05 33.52
N THR A 208 26.33 -2.81 34.51
CA THR A 208 26.77 -2.74 35.90
C THR A 208 26.41 -4.07 36.59
N HIS A 209 27.43 -4.84 36.97
CA HIS A 209 27.25 -6.10 37.70
C HIS A 209 28.07 -6.04 38.99
N GLU A 210 27.41 -6.22 40.14
CA GLU A 210 28.05 -6.19 41.48
C GLU A 210 28.91 -4.94 41.75
N GLY A 211 28.47 -3.77 41.25
CA GLY A 211 29.20 -2.50 41.43
C GLY A 211 30.43 -2.32 40.52
N LYS A 212 30.71 -3.27 39.62
CA LYS A 212 31.71 -3.13 38.56
C LYS A 212 31.01 -2.87 37.22
N THR A 213 31.42 -1.80 36.54
CA THR A 213 30.94 -1.48 35.19
C THR A 213 31.81 -2.20 34.17
N LEU A 214 31.21 -3.10 33.40
CA LEU A 214 31.81 -3.76 32.24
C LEU A 214 31.37 -3.01 30.99
N SER A 215 32.31 -2.62 30.14
CA SER A 215 32.03 -1.99 28.85
C SER A 215 32.47 -2.90 27.70
N ASN A 216 31.60 -3.02 26.69
CA ASN A 216 31.88 -3.71 25.43
C ASN A 216 31.65 -2.74 24.26
N ILE A 217 32.41 -2.86 23.18
CA ILE A 217 32.20 -2.08 21.96
C ILE A 217 31.65 -3.03 20.89
N GLU A 218 30.49 -2.69 20.34
CA GLU A 218 29.78 -3.50 19.35
C GLU A 218 29.58 -2.68 18.07
N GLN A 219 29.68 -3.36 16.91
CA GLN A 219 29.44 -2.76 15.60
C GLN A 219 27.96 -2.90 15.24
N PHE A 220 27.41 -1.90 14.56
CA PHE A 220 26.05 -1.94 14.04
C PHE A 220 26.01 -1.35 12.63
N GLY A 221 25.12 -1.88 11.79
CA GLY A 221 24.76 -1.28 10.50
C GLY A 221 23.42 -0.58 10.63
N GLN A 222 22.35 -1.37 10.55
CA GLN A 222 20.99 -0.94 10.88
C GLN A 222 20.75 -1.04 12.38
N TYR A 223 20.15 0.00 12.97
CA TYR A 223 19.85 0.06 14.39
C TYR A 223 18.36 -0.23 14.64
N PRO A 224 18.00 -1.38 15.24
CA PRO A 224 16.61 -1.75 15.47
C PRO A 224 15.99 -0.99 16.64
N LEU A 225 14.76 -0.52 16.45
CA LEU A 225 13.98 0.25 17.42
C LEU A 225 12.59 -0.37 17.58
N GLN A 226 12.20 -0.59 18.84
CA GLN A 226 10.84 -1.00 19.16
C GLN A 226 9.91 0.20 19.15
N VAL A 227 8.81 0.10 18.41
CA VAL A 227 7.84 1.20 18.28
C VAL A 227 6.81 1.20 19.42
N ASN A 228 6.54 0.03 20.01
CA ASN A 228 5.53 -0.08 21.06
C ASN A 228 5.86 0.81 22.28
N GLY A 229 4.84 1.49 22.81
CA GLY A 229 4.98 2.35 23.99
C GLY A 229 5.46 3.79 23.71
N PHE A 230 6.04 4.09 22.55
CA PHE A 230 6.65 5.40 22.26
C PHE A 230 5.82 6.24 21.27
N ASN A 231 5.97 7.57 21.28
CA ASN A 231 5.21 8.48 20.40
C ASN A 231 6.08 9.14 19.33
N ASN A 232 7.39 9.23 19.55
CA ASN A 232 8.34 9.81 18.62
C ASN A 232 9.66 9.02 18.59
N LEU A 233 10.46 9.26 17.55
CA LEU A 233 11.74 8.59 17.33
C LEU A 233 12.74 8.86 18.46
N GLU A 234 12.73 10.07 19.03
CA GLU A 234 13.63 10.43 20.12
C GLU A 234 13.37 9.61 21.38
N GLU A 235 12.10 9.37 21.71
CA GLU A 235 11.66 8.49 22.80
C GLU A 235 12.02 7.03 22.53
N CYS A 236 11.81 6.53 21.29
CA CYS A 236 12.25 5.18 20.89
C CYS A 236 13.75 4.99 21.09
N LEU A 237 14.56 5.96 20.64
CA LEU A 237 16.01 5.92 20.80
C LEU A 237 16.40 5.96 22.27
N GLU A 238 15.75 6.81 23.06
CA GLU A 238 16.04 6.91 24.50
C GLU A 238 15.75 5.60 25.24
N GLY A 239 14.62 4.95 24.92
CA GLY A 239 14.28 3.62 25.45
C GLY A 239 15.29 2.55 25.03
N ALA A 240 15.74 2.56 23.76
CA ALA A 240 16.74 1.63 23.26
C ALA A 240 18.16 1.85 23.84
N MET A 241 18.46 3.05 24.32
CA MET A 241 19.74 3.36 24.98
C MET A 241 19.78 2.94 26.46
N VAL A 242 18.62 2.69 27.10
CA VAL A 242 18.51 2.38 28.52
C VAL A 242 17.67 1.11 28.72
N GLU A 243 18.23 -0.04 28.37
CA GLU A 243 17.62 -1.34 28.64
C GLU A 243 17.74 -1.67 30.14
N GLY A 244 16.64 -1.50 30.90
CA GLY A 244 16.56 -1.99 32.29
C GLY A 244 15.81 -1.10 33.31
N GLU A 245 15.26 0.05 32.91
CA GLU A 245 14.35 0.87 33.75
C GLU A 245 12.91 0.92 33.20
N ILE A 246 12.50 -0.07 32.40
CA ILE A 246 11.07 -0.28 32.16
C ILE A 246 10.51 -0.86 33.46
N GLU A 247 9.71 -0.06 34.17
CA GLU A 247 9.02 -0.42 35.41
C GLU A 247 8.39 -1.82 35.30
N ALA A 248 9.04 -2.79 35.94
CA ALA A 248 8.40 -4.06 36.21
C ALA A 248 7.19 -3.77 37.12
N LEU A 249 5.99 -4.07 36.62
CA LEU A 249 4.73 -4.01 37.36
C LEU A 249 4.64 -5.02 38.53
N HIS A 250 5.78 -5.53 39.02
CA HIS A 250 5.87 -6.51 40.11
C HIS A 250 6.96 -6.11 41.12
N PRO A 251 6.60 -5.76 42.38
CA PRO A 251 7.53 -5.22 43.38
C PRO A 251 8.59 -6.18 43.95
N ASP A 252 8.68 -7.43 43.50
CA ASP A 252 9.33 -8.49 44.29
C ASP A 252 10.45 -9.28 43.58
N GLN A 253 11.21 -8.65 42.67
CA GLN A 253 12.50 -9.23 42.24
C GLN A 253 13.68 -8.26 42.37
N THR A 254 14.62 -8.72 43.18
CA THR A 254 15.87 -8.08 43.59
C THR A 254 16.90 -7.96 42.45
N ILE A 255 17.49 -6.76 42.35
CA ILE A 255 18.70 -6.37 41.59
C ILE A 255 18.49 -6.22 40.06
N SER A 256 18.01 -5.04 39.63
CA SER A 256 18.08 -4.61 38.22
C SER A 256 19.54 -4.35 37.82
N SER A 257 20.07 -5.21 36.96
CA SER A 257 21.35 -4.98 36.27
C SER A 257 21.07 -4.16 35.01
N GLY A 258 20.93 -2.83 35.13
CA GLY A 258 20.68 -1.96 33.98
C GLY A 258 21.84 -1.98 32.98
N SER A 259 21.52 -2.15 31.69
CA SER A 259 22.46 -2.04 30.57
C SER A 259 22.24 -0.70 29.87
N LYS A 260 23.30 0.09 29.71
CA LYS A 260 23.26 1.38 29.00
C LYS A 260 24.01 1.26 27.68
N ARG A 261 23.49 1.85 26.62
CA ARG A 261 24.14 1.91 25.30
C ARG A 261 24.42 3.35 24.92
N TRP A 262 25.55 3.60 24.28
CA TRP A 262 25.95 4.91 23.79
C TRP A 262 26.66 4.78 22.45
N PHE A 263 26.28 5.60 21.46
CA PHE A 263 26.99 5.59 20.18
C PHE A 263 28.41 6.15 20.36
N SER A 264 29.42 5.40 19.89
CA SER A 264 30.81 5.87 19.87
C SER A 264 31.17 6.47 18.51
N LYS A 265 30.81 5.77 17.44
CA LYS A 265 30.96 6.21 16.05
C LYS A 265 29.64 5.99 15.31
N LEU A 266 29.11 7.04 14.69
CA LEU A 266 27.93 6.94 13.83
C LEU A 266 28.38 6.77 12.37
N PRO A 267 27.65 5.99 11.56
CA PRO A 267 27.88 5.92 10.12
C PRO A 267 27.41 7.21 9.42
N PRO A 268 28.01 7.60 8.28
CA PRO A 268 27.51 8.69 7.45
C PRO A 268 26.07 8.48 6.97
N VAL A 269 25.68 7.22 6.68
CA VAL A 269 24.30 6.83 6.41
C VAL A 269 23.79 6.00 7.59
N LEU A 270 22.87 6.57 8.36
CA LEU A 270 22.30 5.97 9.56
C LEU A 270 20.92 5.40 9.26
N THR A 271 20.75 4.09 9.44
CA THR A 271 19.49 3.40 9.17
C THR A 271 18.84 2.91 10.46
N PHE A 272 17.56 3.24 10.64
CA PHE A 272 16.74 2.78 11.76
C PHE A 272 15.69 1.79 11.24
N GLU A 273 15.63 0.62 11.85
CA GLU A 273 14.56 -0.35 11.64
C GLU A 273 13.46 -0.13 12.69
N LEU A 274 12.22 0.05 12.24
CA LEU A 274 11.07 0.27 13.10
C LEU A 274 10.30 -1.03 13.25
N SER A 275 10.58 -1.77 14.32
CA SER A 275 9.88 -3.00 14.65
C SER A 275 8.46 -2.68 15.11
N ARG A 276 7.50 -2.92 14.21
CA ARG A 276 6.06 -2.74 14.45
C ARG A 276 5.31 -4.05 14.62
N PHE A 277 5.97 -5.20 14.55
CA PHE A 277 5.30 -6.48 14.75
C PHE A 277 5.54 -6.99 16.16
N GLU A 278 4.44 -7.27 16.88
CA GLU A 278 4.49 -7.93 18.18
C GLU A 278 3.62 -9.18 18.17
N PHE A 279 4.06 -10.21 18.89
CA PHE A 279 3.29 -11.44 19.00
C PHE A 279 2.10 -11.23 19.93
N ASN A 280 0.89 -11.22 19.37
CA ASN A 280 -0.32 -11.13 20.16
C ASN A 280 -0.63 -12.51 20.76
N GLN A 281 -0.44 -12.65 22.08
CA GLN A 281 -0.66 -13.92 22.79
C GLN A 281 -2.12 -14.37 22.78
N SER A 282 -3.10 -13.47 22.69
CA SER A 282 -4.52 -13.84 22.66
C SER A 282 -4.95 -14.34 21.28
N LEU A 283 -4.39 -13.78 20.22
CA LEU A 283 -4.68 -14.18 18.82
C LEU A 283 -3.74 -15.26 18.29
N GLY A 284 -2.63 -15.55 18.97
CA GLY A 284 -1.64 -16.56 18.59
C GLY A 284 -0.89 -16.25 17.28
N ARG A 285 -0.84 -14.98 16.87
CA ARG A 285 -0.21 -14.51 15.62
C ARG A 285 0.51 -13.17 15.82
N PRO A 286 1.55 -12.85 15.03
CA PRO A 286 2.14 -11.52 15.02
C PRO A 286 1.14 -10.49 14.49
N GLU A 287 1.03 -9.36 15.17
CA GLU A 287 0.15 -8.24 14.84
C GLU A 287 0.96 -6.97 14.62
N LYS A 288 0.53 -6.16 13.66
CA LYS A 288 1.16 -4.88 13.33
C LYS A 288 0.65 -3.80 14.29
N ILE A 289 1.57 -3.05 14.87
CA ILE A 289 1.30 -1.90 15.72
C ILE A 289 1.00 -0.70 14.82
N HIS A 290 -0.26 -0.33 14.78
CA HIS A 290 -0.76 0.85 14.05
C HIS A 290 -0.62 2.16 14.84
N LYS A 291 0.04 2.15 16.00
CA LYS A 291 0.27 3.38 16.78
C LYS A 291 1.08 4.40 15.97
N LYS A 292 0.66 5.67 16.05
CA LYS A 292 1.37 6.83 15.49
C LYS A 292 2.76 6.95 16.13
N LEU A 293 3.81 6.98 15.30
CA LEU A 293 5.18 7.27 15.69
C LEU A 293 5.71 8.41 14.81
N GLU A 294 6.03 9.53 15.44
CA GLU A 294 6.54 10.73 14.76
C GLU A 294 8.06 10.67 14.61
N PHE A 295 8.60 11.14 13.49
CA PHE A 295 10.04 11.23 13.29
C PHE A 295 10.38 12.52 12.53
N PRO A 296 11.46 13.23 12.90
CA PRO A 296 11.77 14.53 12.34
C PRO A 296 12.47 14.44 10.98
N GLN A 297 12.40 15.51 10.18
CA GLN A 297 13.26 15.62 8.98
C GLN A 297 14.74 15.77 9.33
N ILE A 298 15.06 16.33 10.50
CA ILE A 298 16.43 16.48 10.99
C ILE A 298 16.48 15.99 12.43
N ILE A 299 17.31 14.98 12.69
CA ILE A 299 17.58 14.47 14.04
C ILE A 299 18.98 14.89 14.48
N TYR A 300 19.12 15.37 15.72
CA TYR A 300 20.42 15.69 16.31
C TYR A 300 20.89 14.52 17.19
N MET A 301 21.95 13.86 16.76
CA MET A 301 22.42 12.63 17.43
C MET A 301 23.31 12.88 18.65
N ASP A 302 23.65 14.13 18.95
CA ASP A 302 24.56 14.52 20.04
C ASP A 302 24.19 13.92 21.39
N ARG A 303 22.89 13.86 21.71
CA ARG A 303 22.40 13.34 22.99
C ARG A 303 22.70 11.85 23.20
N TYR A 304 22.89 11.11 22.13
CA TYR A 304 23.11 9.65 22.16
C TYR A 304 24.59 9.27 22.04
N LEU A 305 25.49 10.24 21.87
CA LEU A 305 26.92 9.99 21.74
C LEU A 305 27.61 9.82 23.10
N HIS A 306 28.51 8.84 23.20
CA HIS A 306 29.26 8.53 24.42
C HIS A 306 30.05 9.74 24.97
N LYS A 307 30.63 10.56 24.09
CA LYS A 307 31.35 11.80 24.43
C LYS A 307 30.51 12.82 25.21
N ASN A 308 29.17 12.76 25.08
CA ASN A 308 28.23 13.69 25.70
C ASN A 308 27.47 13.06 26.89
N ASN A 309 27.80 11.83 27.30
CA ASN A 309 27.07 11.07 28.31
C ASN A 309 26.80 11.88 29.60
N GLU A 310 27.79 12.55 30.17
CA GLU A 310 27.60 13.36 31.38
C GLU A 310 26.58 14.50 31.19
N GLN A 311 26.64 15.20 30.05
CA GLN A 311 25.70 16.29 29.73
C GLN A 311 24.30 15.73 29.53
N THR A 312 24.16 14.64 28.77
CA THR A 312 22.89 13.95 28.56
C THR A 312 22.31 13.46 29.88
N HIS A 313 23.12 12.89 30.78
CA HIS A 313 22.66 12.40 32.08
C HIS A 313 22.08 13.53 32.95
N ASN A 314 22.75 14.69 32.98
CA ASN A 314 22.25 15.86 33.70
C ASN A 314 20.92 16.36 33.11
N ARG A 315 20.82 16.42 31.77
CA ARG A 315 19.60 16.82 31.06
C ARG A 315 18.46 15.83 31.27
N ARG A 316 18.72 14.51 31.29
CA ARG A 316 17.74 13.47 31.63
C ARG A 316 17.16 13.67 33.04
N GLY A 317 18.00 14.02 34.02
CA GLY A 317 17.53 14.35 35.37
C GLY A 317 16.62 15.57 35.41
N GLU A 318 16.93 16.59 34.61
CA GLU A 318 16.08 17.78 34.45
C GLU A 318 14.74 17.44 33.78
N VAL A 319 14.76 16.67 32.68
CA VAL A 319 13.56 16.15 32.00
C VAL A 319 12.68 15.38 32.98
N LYS A 320 13.26 14.47 33.78
CA LYS A 320 12.52 13.67 34.76
C LYS A 320 11.80 14.58 35.77
N ARG A 321 12.50 15.55 36.34
CA ARG A 321 11.93 16.51 37.29
C ARG A 321 10.83 17.38 36.67
N LEU A 322 11.02 17.83 35.43
CA LEU A 322 10.00 18.61 34.71
C LEU A 322 8.76 17.76 34.39
N LYS A 323 8.93 16.51 33.96
CA LYS A 323 7.82 15.56 33.73
C LYS A 323 7.05 15.27 35.02
N GLU A 324 7.74 14.99 36.13
CA GLU A 324 7.10 14.80 37.44
C GLU A 324 6.30 16.04 37.87
N HIS A 325 6.86 17.23 37.67
CA HIS A 325 6.17 18.48 37.97
C HIS A 325 4.94 18.72 37.07
N LEU A 326 5.06 18.40 35.78
CA LEU A 326 3.96 18.47 34.81
C LEU A 326 2.81 17.54 35.22
N THR A 327 3.10 16.30 35.62
CA THR A 327 2.09 15.34 36.10
C THR A 327 1.34 15.87 37.32
N VAL A 328 2.04 16.47 38.28
CA VAL A 328 1.40 17.08 39.47
C VAL A 328 0.48 18.25 39.08
N LEU A 329 0.89 19.10 38.14
CA LEU A 329 0.06 20.21 37.67
C LEU A 329 -1.17 19.71 36.89
N GLN A 330 -1.01 18.71 36.04
CA GLN A 330 -2.10 18.08 35.30
C GLN A 330 -3.12 17.42 36.22
N GLN A 331 -2.66 16.69 37.25
CA GLN A 331 -3.54 16.10 38.27
C GLN A 331 -4.33 17.18 39.01
N LYS A 332 -3.69 18.30 39.40
CA LYS A 332 -4.38 19.44 40.02
C LYS A 332 -5.43 20.05 39.11
N LEU A 333 -5.12 20.23 37.82
CA LEU A 333 -6.07 20.75 36.84
C LEU A 333 -7.26 19.80 36.65
N GLU A 334 -7.01 18.49 36.64
CA GLU A 334 -8.05 17.46 36.49
C GLU A 334 -9.02 17.48 37.67
N CYS A 335 -8.56 17.74 38.90
CA CYS A 335 -9.45 17.93 40.05
C CYS A 335 -10.47 19.08 39.88
N TYR A 336 -10.15 20.11 39.07
CA TYR A 336 -11.08 21.21 38.77
C TYR A 336 -12.02 20.89 37.59
N ARG A 337 -11.54 20.10 36.60
CA ARG A 337 -12.33 19.67 35.43
C ARG A 337 -13.31 18.54 35.76
N SER A 338 -12.91 17.65 36.64
CA SER A 338 -13.66 16.46 37.05
C SER A 338 -13.93 16.55 38.55
N TYR A 339 -14.71 17.56 38.94
CA TYR A 339 -15.06 17.81 40.33
C TYR A 339 -16.31 17.03 40.75
N GLY A 340 -16.22 16.26 41.83
CA GLY A 340 -17.32 15.49 42.37
C GLY A 340 -16.86 14.39 43.34
N SER A 341 -17.77 13.93 44.20
CA SER A 341 -17.58 12.75 45.05
C SER A 341 -18.39 11.53 44.58
N GLY A 342 -19.19 11.69 43.53
CA GLY A 342 -20.08 10.68 42.98
C GLY A 342 -19.51 9.98 41.74
N PRO A 343 -20.27 9.07 41.11
CA PRO A 343 -19.85 8.41 39.87
C PRO A 343 -19.84 9.34 38.65
N THR A 344 -20.50 10.50 38.75
CA THR A 344 -20.50 11.56 37.74
C THR A 344 -19.82 12.81 38.29
N ASN A 345 -18.82 13.28 37.57
CA ASN A 345 -18.06 14.48 37.88
C ASN A 345 -18.36 15.56 36.84
N TYR A 346 -18.28 16.82 37.26
CA TYR A 346 -18.49 17.96 36.37
C TYR A 346 -17.41 19.03 36.58
N PRO A 347 -17.17 19.91 35.61
CA PRO A 347 -16.27 21.04 35.82
C PRO A 347 -16.80 21.94 36.94
N LEU A 348 -15.93 22.28 37.90
CA LEU A 348 -16.31 23.11 39.05
C LEU A 348 -16.80 24.51 38.60
N ALA A 349 -16.20 25.07 37.55
CA ALA A 349 -16.61 26.35 36.98
C ALA A 349 -18.06 26.32 36.47
N ASP A 350 -18.44 25.25 35.77
CA ASP A 350 -19.80 25.06 35.26
C ASP A 350 -20.79 24.84 36.41
N MET A 351 -20.42 24.06 37.43
CA MET A 351 -21.24 23.90 38.63
C MET A 351 -21.52 25.23 39.33
N LEU A 352 -20.49 26.06 39.51
CA LEU A 352 -20.64 27.39 40.11
C LEU A 352 -21.51 28.30 39.24
N GLN A 353 -21.41 28.19 37.91
CA GLN A 353 -22.25 28.93 36.99
C GLN A 353 -23.71 28.50 37.04
N TYR A 354 -23.99 27.20 37.03
CA TYR A 354 -25.36 26.69 37.16
C TYR A 354 -25.97 27.03 38.52
N MET A 355 -25.20 26.98 39.61
CA MET A 355 -25.64 27.43 40.93
C MET A 355 -25.94 28.94 40.95
N LEU A 356 -25.12 29.74 40.28
CA LEU A 356 -25.35 31.18 40.15
C LEU A 356 -26.60 31.49 39.32
N GLU A 357 -26.80 30.78 38.21
CA GLU A 357 -27.99 30.88 37.36
C GLU A 357 -29.26 30.50 38.14
N PHE A 358 -29.23 29.39 38.89
CA PHE A 358 -30.30 28.99 39.79
C PHE A 358 -30.61 30.08 40.82
N ALA A 359 -29.59 30.65 41.48
CA ALA A 359 -29.78 31.77 42.42
C ALA A 359 -30.29 33.05 41.73
N CYS A 360 -30.08 33.22 40.43
CA CYS A 360 -30.57 34.36 39.65
C CYS A 360 -32.00 34.20 39.12
N THR A 361 -32.56 32.98 39.16
CA THR A 361 -33.96 32.77 38.80
C THR A 361 -34.90 33.47 39.80
N LYS A 362 -36.04 33.97 39.30
CA LYS A 362 -37.03 34.64 40.15
C LYS A 362 -37.73 33.59 41.03
N PRO A 363 -37.87 33.81 42.35
CA PRO A 363 -38.61 32.91 43.22
C PRO A 363 -40.04 32.72 42.70
N THR A 364 -40.41 31.48 42.40
CA THR A 364 -41.77 31.14 41.96
C THR A 364 -42.50 30.50 43.14
N SER A 365 -43.65 31.04 43.52
CA SER A 365 -44.43 30.60 44.68
C SER A 365 -45.41 29.45 44.37
N VAL A 366 -45.09 28.59 43.41
CA VAL A 366 -46.00 27.52 42.95
C VAL A 366 -45.33 26.17 43.10
N SER A 367 -45.86 25.35 44.02
CA SER A 367 -45.49 23.94 44.20
C SER A 367 -45.92 23.11 42.97
N PRO A 368 -45.17 22.05 42.59
CA PRO A 368 -45.57 21.14 41.52
C PRO A 368 -46.59 20.14 42.08
N ALA A 369 -47.83 20.59 42.24
CA ALA A 369 -48.97 19.71 42.47
C ALA A 369 -50.19 20.37 41.84
N GLU A 370 -50.36 20.18 40.53
CA GLU A 370 -51.66 19.99 39.86
C GLU A 370 -51.47 19.85 38.34
N ASP A 371 -52.01 18.75 37.80
CA ASP A 371 -52.22 18.41 36.40
C ASP A 371 -53.62 17.74 36.34
N PRO A 372 -54.39 17.63 35.23
CA PRO A 372 -54.50 18.39 33.97
C PRO A 372 -55.96 18.89 33.72
N ARG A 373 -56.18 19.58 32.59
CA ARG A 373 -57.36 19.54 31.65
C ARG A 373 -58.16 20.84 31.44
N LEU A 374 -58.48 21.04 30.14
CA LEU A 374 -59.46 21.96 29.51
C LEU A 374 -59.01 23.43 29.49
N ALA A 375 -59.07 24.19 28.38
CA ALA A 375 -60.04 24.19 27.29
C ALA A 375 -59.49 24.84 26.01
N ALA A 376 -60.07 24.44 24.89
CA ALA A 376 -59.83 24.95 23.53
C ALA A 376 -60.05 26.47 23.39
N SER A 377 -59.22 27.11 22.57
CA SER A 377 -59.68 28.21 21.71
C SER A 377 -58.91 28.21 20.38
N SER A 378 -59.70 28.27 19.31
CA SER A 378 -59.40 28.19 17.88
C SER A 378 -58.53 29.33 17.33
N PRO A 379 -57.71 29.12 16.29
CA PRO A 379 -57.10 30.21 15.54
C PRO A 379 -58.05 30.73 14.45
N THR A 380 -58.33 32.03 14.45
CA THR A 380 -58.91 32.76 13.31
C THR A 380 -57.77 33.28 12.42
N PRO A 381 -57.93 33.32 11.08
CA PRO A 381 -56.87 33.75 10.17
C PRO A 381 -56.73 35.29 10.15
N PRO A 382 -55.53 35.84 9.81
CA PRO A 382 -55.26 37.27 9.89
C PRO A 382 -55.84 38.02 8.67
N SER A 383 -56.45 39.17 8.92
CA SER A 383 -56.76 40.15 7.87
C SER A 383 -55.55 41.02 7.57
N SER A 384 -55.40 41.31 6.28
CA SER A 384 -54.35 42.09 5.63
C SER A 384 -54.39 43.58 6.01
N ASN A 385 -53.22 44.14 6.29
CA ASN A 385 -52.96 45.58 6.12
C ASN A 385 -51.48 45.80 5.75
N PRO A 386 -51.16 46.26 4.52
CA PRO A 386 -49.78 46.42 4.09
C PRO A 386 -49.34 47.87 4.27
N HIS A 387 -48.91 48.30 5.46
CA HIS A 387 -48.04 49.47 5.65
C HIS A 387 -47.49 49.49 7.09
N GLN A 388 -46.36 48.83 7.35
CA GLN A 388 -45.51 49.16 8.50
C GLN A 388 -44.03 49.05 8.11
N ARG A 389 -43.29 50.13 8.37
CA ARG A 389 -41.83 50.24 8.26
C ARG A 389 -41.15 49.07 8.97
N MET A 390 -40.05 48.58 8.40
CA MET A 390 -39.16 47.66 9.11
C MET A 390 -38.68 48.29 10.42
N PRO A 391 -38.69 47.57 11.55
CA PRO A 391 -38.09 48.05 12.79
C PRO A 391 -36.58 48.19 12.60
N VAL A 392 -36.04 49.39 12.86
CA VAL A 392 -34.58 49.57 12.96
C VAL A 392 -34.14 49.03 14.31
N TYR A 393 -33.55 47.83 14.32
CA TYR A 393 -32.92 47.27 15.50
C TYR A 393 -31.59 47.98 15.78
N LYS A 394 -31.35 48.34 17.04
CA LYS A 394 -30.05 48.88 17.46
C LYS A 394 -29.01 47.74 17.41
N PRO A 395 -27.71 48.02 17.21
CA PRO A 395 -26.69 46.99 17.01
C PRO A 395 -26.55 45.95 18.14
N PHE A 396 -27.20 46.15 19.30
CA PHE A 396 -27.09 45.28 20.48
C PHE A 396 -28.44 44.90 21.13
N THR A 397 -29.57 44.94 20.40
CA THR A 397 -30.87 44.48 20.94
C THR A 397 -31.17 43.04 20.52
N GLN A 398 -31.29 42.12 21.48
CA GLN A 398 -31.78 40.74 21.22
C GLN A 398 -33.24 40.75 20.75
N CYS A 399 -33.48 40.18 19.58
CA CYS A 399 -34.79 40.15 18.90
C CYS A 399 -35.62 38.91 19.26
N ARG A 400 -36.04 38.77 20.53
CA ARG A 400 -37.21 37.98 21.02
C ARG A 400 -37.04 37.67 22.52
N PRO A 401 -38.04 37.92 23.39
CA PRO A 401 -38.10 37.24 24.67
C PRO A 401 -38.42 35.75 24.44
N PRO A 402 -37.85 34.80 25.20
CA PRO A 402 -38.28 33.40 25.15
C PRO A 402 -39.75 33.34 25.60
N MET A 403 -40.63 32.89 24.70
CA MET A 403 -42.02 32.53 25.03
C MET A 403 -42.02 31.14 25.68
N ASP A 404 -42.69 31.04 26.83
CA ASP A 404 -43.16 29.85 27.54
C ASP A 404 -42.16 28.67 27.69
N ALA A 405 -41.22 28.82 28.64
CA ALA A 405 -40.45 27.71 29.18
C ALA A 405 -41.15 27.09 30.42
N PRO A 406 -41.07 25.77 30.64
CA PRO A 406 -41.59 25.12 31.86
C PRO A 406 -40.97 25.74 33.13
N PRO A 407 -41.64 25.67 34.31
CA PRO A 407 -41.20 26.36 35.51
C PRO A 407 -39.76 25.96 35.82
N HIS A 408 -38.86 26.93 35.69
CA HIS A 408 -37.44 26.71 35.98
C HIS A 408 -37.28 26.44 37.48
N PRO A 409 -36.38 25.51 37.87
CA PRO A 409 -36.00 25.36 39.27
C PRO A 409 -35.58 26.72 39.82
N ALA A 410 -36.27 27.17 40.88
CA ALA A 410 -36.02 28.46 41.50
C ALA A 410 -35.97 28.34 43.02
N PRO A 411 -35.15 29.16 43.71
CA PRO A 411 -35.10 29.14 45.16
C PRO A 411 -36.43 29.58 45.78
N HIS A 412 -36.90 28.86 46.80
CA HIS A 412 -38.13 29.17 47.54
C HIS A 412 -37.79 29.76 48.91
N SER A 413 -38.54 30.78 49.35
CA SER A 413 -38.49 31.32 50.71
C SER A 413 -37.12 31.85 51.18
N VAL A 414 -36.40 32.60 50.34
CA VAL A 414 -35.08 33.18 50.65
C VAL A 414 -35.17 34.71 50.73
N THR A 415 -34.49 35.34 51.68
CA THR A 415 -34.44 36.81 51.77
C THR A 415 -33.54 37.42 50.69
N GLU A 416 -33.82 38.67 50.31
CA GLU A 416 -33.04 39.34 49.26
C GLU A 416 -31.59 39.64 49.69
N GLU A 417 -31.35 39.76 51.00
CA GLU A 417 -30.01 39.91 51.59
C GLU A 417 -29.20 38.61 51.52
N GLU A 418 -29.81 37.46 51.86
CA GLU A 418 -29.20 36.13 51.72
C GLU A 418 -28.88 35.82 50.26
N LEU A 419 -29.81 36.13 49.34
CA LEU A 419 -29.61 35.88 47.92
C LEU A 419 -28.48 36.75 47.35
N ARG A 420 -28.39 38.02 47.76
CA ARG A 420 -27.29 38.92 47.38
C ARG A 420 -25.95 38.41 47.92
N PHE A 421 -25.91 37.91 49.15
CA PHE A 421 -24.72 37.32 49.75
C PHE A 421 -24.25 36.07 48.98
N VAL A 422 -25.15 35.11 48.74
CA VAL A 422 -24.84 33.87 48.00
C VAL A 422 -24.35 34.16 46.59
N LYS A 423 -25.00 35.08 45.85
CA LYS A 423 -24.56 35.50 44.51
C LYS A 423 -23.15 36.07 44.53
N THR A 424 -22.85 36.94 45.49
CA THR A 424 -21.53 37.56 45.63
C THR A 424 -20.46 36.51 45.92
N CYS A 425 -20.76 35.55 46.80
CA CYS A 425 -19.85 34.44 47.13
C CYS A 425 -19.61 33.53 45.92
N LEU A 426 -20.65 33.10 45.21
CA LEU A 426 -20.56 32.24 44.03
C LEU A 426 -19.80 32.93 42.89
N GLN A 427 -20.08 34.22 42.64
CA GLN A 427 -19.35 35.01 41.64
C GLN A 427 -17.86 35.13 42.00
N ARG A 428 -17.54 35.46 43.26
CA ARG A 428 -16.15 35.54 43.72
C ARG A 428 -15.43 34.21 43.55
N TRP A 429 -16.02 33.10 44.04
CA TRP A 429 -15.42 31.78 43.92
C TRP A 429 -15.27 31.35 42.47
N ARG A 430 -16.24 31.67 41.60
CA ARG A 430 -16.14 31.41 40.17
C ARG A 430 -14.92 32.11 39.57
N THR A 431 -14.78 33.41 39.81
CA THR A 431 -13.63 34.19 39.30
C THR A 431 -12.31 33.69 39.88
N GLU A 432 -12.26 33.35 41.18
CA GLU A 432 -11.07 32.76 41.81
C GLU A 432 -10.71 31.40 41.16
N MET A 433 -11.70 30.54 40.89
CA MET A 433 -11.48 29.25 40.24
C MET A 433 -11.04 29.39 38.79
N GLU A 434 -11.66 30.27 38.01
CA GLU A 434 -11.27 30.58 36.62
C GLU A 434 -9.82 31.08 36.58
N ASN A 435 -9.45 32.02 37.45
CA ASN A 435 -8.08 32.51 37.57
C ASN A 435 -7.10 31.40 37.94
N ASN A 436 -7.42 30.56 38.93
CA ASN A 436 -6.56 29.43 39.33
C ASN A 436 -6.39 28.41 38.19
N MET A 437 -7.46 28.12 37.44
CA MET A 437 -7.39 27.22 36.28
C MET A 437 -6.52 27.81 35.18
N ASP A 438 -6.62 29.10 34.90
CA ASP A 438 -5.82 29.76 33.88
C ASP A 438 -4.35 29.90 34.30
N GLU A 439 -4.07 30.14 35.59
CA GLU A 439 -2.71 30.09 36.15
C GLU A 439 -2.10 28.68 36.05
N LEU A 440 -2.88 27.63 36.35
CA LEU A 440 -2.46 26.24 36.21
C LEU A 440 -2.17 25.89 34.75
N LYS A 441 -3.05 26.25 33.81
CA LYS A 441 -2.81 26.07 32.37
C LYS A 441 -1.54 26.79 31.93
N ALA A 442 -1.39 28.07 32.29
CA ALA A 442 -0.18 28.82 31.97
C ALA A 442 1.08 28.21 32.61
N SER A 443 0.97 27.60 33.79
CA SER A 443 2.10 26.88 34.41
C SER A 443 2.42 25.57 33.69
N ILE A 444 1.41 24.82 33.27
CA ILE A 444 1.56 23.62 32.44
C ILE A 444 2.26 24.01 31.13
N ASP A 445 1.80 25.06 30.45
CA ASP A 445 2.38 25.53 29.19
C ASP A 445 3.85 25.95 29.36
N ARG A 446 4.19 26.68 30.44
CA ARG A 446 5.58 27.04 30.76
C ARG A 446 6.47 25.81 30.98
N VAL A 447 5.96 24.79 31.68
CA VAL A 447 6.71 23.57 31.99
C VAL A 447 6.87 22.71 30.73
N SER A 448 5.83 22.60 29.90
CA SER A 448 5.88 21.93 28.60
C SER A 448 6.87 22.61 27.66
N GLN A 449 6.87 23.95 27.58
CA GLN A 449 7.83 24.70 26.78
C GLN A 449 9.27 24.54 27.29
N ALA A 450 9.46 24.54 28.62
CA ALA A 450 10.76 24.26 29.22
C ALA A 450 11.22 22.83 28.89
N LEU A 451 10.31 21.85 28.89
CA LEU A 451 10.58 20.45 28.56
C LEU A 451 10.99 20.27 27.09
N GLU A 452 10.31 20.93 26.16
CA GLU A 452 10.68 20.96 24.73
C GLU A 452 12.06 21.62 24.51
N GLY A 453 12.38 22.64 25.32
CA GLY A 453 13.63 23.38 25.23
C GLY A 453 14.87 22.72 25.84
N VAL A 454 14.73 21.63 26.62
CA VAL A 454 15.86 21.04 27.39
C VAL A 454 17.04 20.65 26.50
N TYR A 455 16.76 20.15 25.30
CA TYR A 455 17.78 19.68 24.37
C TYR A 455 18.07 20.65 23.23
N SER A 456 17.49 21.86 23.25
CA SER A 456 17.71 22.90 22.24
C SER A 456 19.00 23.70 22.45
N ASP A 457 19.81 23.28 23.42
CA ASP A 457 21.14 23.82 23.67
C ASP A 457 22.06 23.65 22.45
N ASN A 458 22.75 24.72 22.07
CA ASN A 458 23.69 24.70 20.95
C ASN A 458 24.72 23.55 21.05
N ARG A 459 25.11 23.12 22.27
CA ARG A 459 26.08 22.02 22.48
C ARG A 459 25.55 20.63 22.10
N LEU A 460 24.24 20.44 22.09
CA LEU A 460 23.57 19.17 21.74
C LEU A 460 22.87 19.24 20.37
N CYS A 461 23.24 20.25 19.55
CA CYS A 461 22.76 20.44 18.18
C CYS A 461 23.93 20.54 17.18
N GLN A 462 24.99 19.76 17.37
CA GLN A 462 26.23 19.82 16.57
C GLN A 462 26.36 18.68 15.54
N VAL A 463 25.58 17.62 15.68
CA VAL A 463 25.60 16.42 14.82
C VAL A 463 24.21 16.22 14.19
N PRO A 464 23.83 17.07 13.21
CA PRO A 464 22.57 16.95 12.49
C PRO A 464 22.62 15.83 11.44
N TYR A 465 21.57 15.01 11.43
CA TYR A 465 21.30 13.99 10.42
C TYR A 465 20.00 14.33 9.70
N ARG A 466 20.04 14.44 8.37
CA ARG A 466 18.88 14.75 7.53
C ARG A 466 18.23 13.46 7.04
N LEU A 467 16.91 13.37 7.14
CA LEU A 467 16.15 12.25 6.61
C LEU A 467 16.27 12.24 5.08
N HIS A 468 16.77 11.13 4.55
CA HIS A 468 16.96 10.93 3.12
C HIS A 468 15.88 10.04 2.52
N ALA A 469 15.54 8.93 3.18
CA ALA A 469 14.53 8.00 2.67
C ALA A 469 13.69 7.38 3.81
N VAL A 470 12.44 7.06 3.48
CA VAL A 470 11.49 6.36 4.35
C VAL A 470 10.87 5.22 3.56
N LEU A 471 11.07 3.99 4.02
CA LEU A 471 10.44 2.81 3.43
C LEU A 471 9.16 2.51 4.20
N VAL A 472 8.05 2.47 3.46
CA VAL A 472 6.71 2.32 3.99
C VAL A 472 6.16 0.96 3.60
N HIS A 473 5.44 0.34 4.53
CA HIS A 473 4.78 -0.95 4.34
C HIS A 473 3.29 -0.84 4.63
N GLU A 474 2.46 -1.31 3.70
CA GLU A 474 1.03 -1.50 3.88
C GLU A 474 0.67 -2.98 3.76
N GLY A 475 0.01 -3.53 4.79
CA GLY A 475 -0.36 -4.94 4.83
C GLY A 475 0.03 -5.63 6.13
N GLN A 476 -0.02 -6.96 6.09
CA GLN A 476 0.26 -7.87 7.20
C GLN A 476 1.72 -8.30 7.20
N ALA A 477 2.20 -8.94 8.28
CA ALA A 477 3.59 -9.36 8.43
C ALA A 477 4.13 -10.24 7.28
N LEU A 478 3.26 -11.07 6.69
CA LEU A 478 3.62 -12.05 5.67
C LEU A 478 3.35 -11.55 4.25
N ALA A 479 2.44 -10.57 4.09
CA ALA A 479 2.04 -10.07 2.80
C ALA A 479 1.67 -8.60 2.89
N GLY A 480 2.29 -7.79 2.05
CA GLY A 480 1.99 -6.39 1.91
C GLY A 480 2.75 -5.75 0.78
N HIS A 481 2.48 -4.48 0.59
CA HIS A 481 3.04 -3.66 -0.46
C HIS A 481 4.05 -2.68 0.14
N TYR A 482 5.19 -2.54 -0.52
CA TYR A 482 6.28 -1.66 -0.09
C TYR A 482 6.53 -0.58 -1.12
N TRP A 483 6.77 0.64 -0.64
CA TRP A 483 7.23 1.75 -1.45
C TRP A 483 8.19 2.62 -0.64
N ALA A 484 8.87 3.55 -1.32
CA ALA A 484 9.81 4.46 -0.67
C ALA A 484 9.43 5.92 -0.94
N TYR A 485 9.57 6.76 0.08
CA TYR A 485 9.70 8.20 -0.08
C TYR A 485 11.17 8.55 0.00
N ILE A 486 11.68 9.31 -0.96
CA ILE A 486 13.08 9.71 -1.03
C ILE A 486 13.15 11.21 -1.28
N TYR A 487 14.01 11.89 -0.53
CA TYR A 487 14.22 13.31 -0.69
C TYR A 487 15.18 13.58 -1.85
N ASP A 488 14.69 14.30 -2.86
CA ASP A 488 15.52 14.79 -3.95
C ASP A 488 16.26 16.05 -3.48
N HIS A 489 17.57 15.90 -3.24
CA HIS A 489 18.41 17.00 -2.77
C HIS A 489 18.66 18.06 -3.84
N SER A 490 18.52 17.73 -5.12
CA SER A 490 18.75 18.68 -6.22
C SER A 490 17.52 19.57 -6.43
N ASN A 491 16.32 18.98 -6.39
CA ASN A 491 15.05 19.70 -6.55
C ASN A 491 14.40 20.14 -5.22
N GLN A 492 14.95 19.71 -4.08
CA GLN A 492 14.48 20.01 -2.73
C GLN A 492 13.03 19.57 -2.44
N CYS A 493 12.53 18.54 -3.15
CA CYS A 493 11.20 17.98 -2.98
C CYS A 493 11.24 16.52 -2.52
N TRP A 494 10.11 16.01 -2.03
CA TRP A 494 9.95 14.59 -1.75
C TRP A 494 9.45 13.88 -3.00
N MET A 495 9.98 12.70 -3.27
CA MET A 495 9.58 11.87 -4.40
C MET A 495 9.09 10.53 -3.86
N LYS A 496 7.98 10.03 -4.39
CA LYS A 496 7.37 8.75 -4.05
C LYS A 496 7.69 7.73 -5.13
N TYR A 497 8.37 6.66 -4.74
CA TYR A 497 8.80 5.56 -5.60
C TYR A 497 7.96 4.33 -5.30
N ASN A 498 6.96 4.10 -6.14
CA ASN A 498 6.02 3.00 -6.02
C ASN A 498 6.09 2.13 -7.28
N ASP A 499 7.06 1.19 -7.28
CA ASP A 499 7.38 0.34 -8.42
C ASP A 499 7.63 1.15 -9.71
N VAL A 500 6.80 0.97 -10.75
CA VAL A 500 6.92 1.67 -12.05
C VAL A 500 6.46 3.13 -12.00
N ILE A 501 5.80 3.53 -10.92
CA ILE A 501 5.25 4.87 -10.74
C ILE A 501 6.19 5.65 -9.82
N VAL A 502 6.82 6.67 -10.38
CA VAL A 502 7.54 7.70 -9.63
C VAL A 502 6.74 8.99 -9.72
N SER A 503 6.34 9.55 -8.58
CA SER A 503 5.56 10.78 -8.50
C SER A 503 6.22 11.78 -7.54
N GLU A 504 6.02 13.07 -7.78
CA GLU A 504 6.31 14.09 -6.76
C GLU A 504 5.38 13.90 -5.56
N SER A 505 5.86 14.26 -4.37
CA SER A 505 5.12 14.16 -3.11
C SER A 505 5.53 15.25 -2.13
N SER A 506 4.77 15.39 -1.06
CA SER A 506 5.01 16.37 -0.01
C SER A 506 5.34 15.71 1.33
N TRP A 507 5.87 16.51 2.27
CA TRP A 507 6.11 16.03 3.63
C TRP A 507 4.81 15.59 4.31
N GLU A 508 3.70 16.28 4.05
CA GLU A 508 2.38 15.97 4.61
C GLU A 508 1.85 14.62 4.12
N GLU A 509 2.03 14.30 2.83
CA GLU A 509 1.69 12.98 2.29
C GLU A 509 2.58 11.89 2.90
N LEU A 510 3.89 12.11 2.96
CA LEU A 510 4.82 11.18 3.61
C LEU A 510 4.40 10.90 5.05
N VAL A 511 4.11 11.93 5.85
CA VAL A 511 3.69 11.82 7.25
C VAL A 511 2.41 11.00 7.38
N ARG A 512 1.41 11.25 6.52
CA ARG A 512 0.14 10.54 6.52
C ARG A 512 0.31 9.03 6.32
N ASP A 513 1.19 8.64 5.41
CA ASP A 513 1.44 7.23 5.08
C ASP A 513 2.42 6.56 6.06
N SER A 514 3.33 7.33 6.67
CA SER A 514 4.50 6.79 7.36
C SER A 514 4.37 6.75 8.89
N TYR A 515 3.67 7.69 9.52
CA TYR A 515 3.61 7.72 11.00
C TYR A 515 2.82 6.54 11.57
N GLY A 516 1.85 6.01 10.82
CA GLY A 516 0.90 5.01 11.28
C GLY A 516 -0.31 5.63 12.00
N GLY A 517 -1.43 4.90 12.02
CA GLY A 517 -2.66 5.26 12.75
C GLY A 517 -3.71 6.01 11.92
N MET A 518 -3.33 6.55 10.75
CA MET A 518 -4.26 7.18 9.80
C MET A 518 -4.65 6.24 8.65
N THR A 519 -3.76 5.32 8.29
CA THR A 519 -3.94 4.33 7.22
C THR A 519 -3.42 2.97 7.69
N ASN A 520 -3.56 1.94 6.85
CA ASN A 520 -2.97 0.62 7.08
C ASN A 520 -1.44 0.60 6.81
N ALA A 521 -0.91 1.72 6.30
CA ALA A 521 0.50 1.92 6.01
C ALA A 521 1.25 2.45 7.25
N SER A 522 2.54 2.11 7.33
CA SER A 522 3.44 2.66 8.34
C SER A 522 4.88 2.52 7.89
N ALA A 523 5.74 3.46 8.28
CA ALA A 523 7.18 3.36 8.08
C ALA A 523 7.75 2.16 8.81
N TYR A 524 8.62 1.46 8.10
CA TYR A 524 9.36 0.29 8.58
C TYR A 524 10.87 0.55 8.64
N CYS A 525 11.42 1.38 7.75
CA CYS A 525 12.82 1.78 7.79
C CYS A 525 12.97 3.28 7.54
N LEU A 526 13.82 3.93 8.32
CA LEU A 526 14.21 5.34 8.16
C LEU A 526 15.70 5.41 7.82
N MET A 527 16.05 6.13 6.76
CA MET A 527 17.44 6.36 6.37
C MET A 527 17.79 7.83 6.50
N TYR A 528 18.76 8.13 7.36
CA TYR A 528 19.29 9.47 7.57
C TYR A 528 20.71 9.58 7.04
N ILE A 529 21.10 10.78 6.63
CA ILE A 529 22.46 11.10 6.18
C ILE A 529 23.08 12.20 7.04
N ASP A 530 24.38 12.12 7.30
CA ASP A 530 25.11 13.13 8.05
C ASP A 530 25.15 14.46 7.27
N ASN A 531 24.42 15.46 7.77
CA ASN A 531 24.26 16.75 7.09
C ASN A 531 25.55 17.59 7.11
N ARG A 532 26.59 17.14 7.83
CA ARG A 532 27.91 17.79 7.87
C ARG A 532 28.83 17.33 6.75
N LEU A 533 28.42 16.33 5.96
CA LEU A 533 29.22 15.71 4.93
C LEU A 533 28.60 15.95 3.54
N PRO A 534 28.88 17.11 2.89
CA PRO A 534 28.28 17.45 1.59
C PRO A 534 28.58 16.46 0.47
N HIS A 535 29.72 15.76 0.54
CA HIS A 535 30.13 14.77 -0.47
C HIS A 535 29.20 13.56 -0.56
N LEU A 536 28.36 13.30 0.46
CA LEU A 536 27.37 12.23 0.42
C LEU A 536 26.30 12.48 -0.64
N ILE A 537 25.95 13.75 -0.86
CA ILE A 537 24.91 14.21 -1.79
C ILE A 537 25.47 14.93 -3.03
N ALA A 538 26.79 15.13 -3.10
CA ALA A 538 27.42 15.76 -4.26
C ALA A 538 27.19 14.94 -5.53
N GLU A 539 26.79 15.60 -6.62
CA GLU A 539 26.70 15.01 -7.96
C GLU A 539 28.10 14.77 -8.55
N ASP A 540 28.19 13.92 -9.57
CA ASP A 540 29.45 13.56 -10.20
C ASP A 540 29.97 14.75 -11.00
N THR A 541 31.27 15.04 -10.91
CA THR A 541 31.90 16.12 -11.67
C THR A 541 32.96 15.54 -12.60
N ASP A 542 33.04 16.07 -13.81
CA ASP A 542 34.06 15.69 -14.77
C ASP A 542 35.44 16.15 -14.29
N ASP A 543 36.41 15.22 -14.27
CA ASP A 543 37.74 15.45 -13.68
C ASP A 543 38.56 16.51 -14.44
N GLU A 544 38.27 16.75 -15.73
CA GLU A 544 39.00 17.69 -16.58
C GLU A 544 38.35 19.08 -16.62
N THR A 545 37.01 19.14 -16.67
CA THR A 545 36.24 20.39 -16.83
C THR A 545 35.64 20.90 -15.53
N GLY A 546 35.53 20.06 -14.50
CA GLY A 546 34.88 20.37 -13.22
C GLY A 546 33.36 20.57 -13.34
N GLN A 547 32.76 20.26 -14.50
CA GLN A 547 31.31 20.37 -14.72
C GLN A 547 30.58 19.16 -14.15
N VAL A 548 29.36 19.37 -13.66
CA VAL A 548 28.52 18.30 -13.14
C VAL A 548 28.10 17.39 -14.30
N MET A 549 28.47 16.11 -14.23
CA MET A 549 28.10 15.09 -15.19
C MET A 549 26.67 14.63 -14.92
N GLN A 550 25.81 14.66 -15.95
CA GLN A 550 24.41 14.24 -15.84
C GLN A 550 24.09 13.10 -16.79
N GLY A 551 23.21 12.20 -16.33
CA GLY A 551 22.71 11.08 -17.14
C GLY A 551 23.84 10.19 -17.67
N MET A 552 23.86 9.97 -18.98
CA MET A 552 24.79 9.07 -19.66
C MET A 552 26.27 9.42 -19.47
N ASP A 553 26.60 10.70 -19.28
CA ASP A 553 28.00 11.14 -19.16
C ASP A 553 28.63 10.64 -17.86
N SER A 554 27.84 10.44 -16.80
CA SER A 554 28.31 9.89 -15.52
C SER A 554 28.68 8.40 -15.55
N LEU A 555 28.38 7.68 -16.64
CA LEU A 555 28.55 6.24 -16.71
C LEU A 555 29.94 5.83 -17.24
N PRO A 556 30.58 4.81 -16.64
CA PRO A 556 31.75 4.17 -17.23
C PRO A 556 31.51 3.73 -18.68
N PRO A 557 32.49 3.83 -19.60
CA PRO A 557 32.29 3.62 -21.04
C PRO A 557 31.65 2.29 -21.42
N ILE A 558 31.93 1.23 -20.66
CA ILE A 558 31.35 -0.11 -20.88
C ILE A 558 29.85 -0.14 -20.56
N LEU A 559 29.45 0.50 -19.45
CA LEU A 559 28.05 0.62 -19.04
C LEU A 559 27.30 1.60 -19.96
N GLY A 560 27.94 2.72 -20.33
CA GLY A 560 27.36 3.66 -21.29
C GLY A 560 27.13 3.03 -22.67
N ARG A 561 27.89 2.00 -23.07
CA ARG A 561 27.58 1.20 -24.28
C ARG A 561 26.36 0.30 -24.06
N TYR A 562 26.32 -0.42 -22.95
CA TYR A 562 25.21 -1.30 -22.58
C TYR A 562 23.86 -0.55 -22.58
N VAL A 563 23.80 0.62 -21.94
CA VAL A 563 22.56 1.41 -21.88
C VAL A 563 22.18 1.97 -23.26
N ARG A 564 23.16 2.37 -24.09
CA ARG A 564 22.88 2.81 -25.48
C ARG A 564 22.29 1.69 -26.34
N GLU A 565 22.79 0.47 -26.18
CA GLU A 565 22.24 -0.71 -26.86
C GLU A 565 20.81 -0.97 -26.40
N ASP A 566 20.52 -0.89 -25.09
CA ASP A 566 19.16 -1.06 -24.56
C ASP A 566 18.17 0.01 -25.07
N ASN A 567 18.58 1.29 -25.04
CA ASN A 567 17.78 2.39 -25.58
C ASN A 567 17.53 2.24 -27.09
N HIS A 568 18.51 1.74 -27.85
CA HIS A 568 18.33 1.44 -29.27
C HIS A 568 17.28 0.35 -29.50
N TRP A 569 17.28 -0.70 -28.68
CA TRP A 569 16.26 -1.75 -28.74
C TRP A 569 14.86 -1.22 -28.42
N PHE A 570 14.72 -0.36 -27.41
CA PHE A 570 13.44 0.27 -27.10
C PHE A 570 12.93 1.15 -28.25
N GLN A 571 13.82 1.91 -28.90
CA GLN A 571 13.45 2.68 -30.09
C GLN A 571 13.02 1.78 -31.26
N GLN A 572 13.61 0.59 -31.40
CA GLN A 572 13.17 -0.38 -32.40
C GLN A 572 11.78 -0.94 -32.06
N GLU A 573 11.52 -1.24 -30.79
CA GLU A 573 10.22 -1.68 -30.30
C GLU A 573 9.11 -0.66 -30.58
N LEU A 574 9.38 0.63 -30.35
CA LEU A 574 8.49 1.73 -30.72
C LEU A 574 8.19 1.77 -32.22
N ARG A 575 9.21 1.67 -33.07
CA ARG A 575 9.03 1.65 -34.53
C ARG A 575 8.24 0.42 -35.00
N GLU A 576 8.54 -0.76 -34.46
CA GLU A 576 7.82 -2.00 -34.78
C GLU A 576 6.33 -1.91 -34.40
N TRP A 577 6.01 -1.22 -33.30
CA TRP A 577 4.64 -0.99 -32.87
C TRP A 577 3.92 0.06 -33.74
N GLU A 578 4.58 1.17 -34.07
CA GLU A 578 4.06 2.16 -35.02
C GLU A 578 3.76 1.53 -36.39
N GLU A 579 4.67 0.70 -36.92
CA GLU A 579 4.48 -0.01 -38.19
C GLU A 579 3.27 -0.97 -38.16
N GLN A 580 2.95 -1.57 -37.01
CA GLN A 580 1.79 -2.45 -36.84
C GLN A 580 0.47 -1.68 -36.86
N LEU A 581 0.44 -0.43 -36.40
CA LEU A 581 -0.75 0.44 -36.47
C LEU A 581 -1.07 0.89 -37.91
N TYR A 582 -0.05 1.02 -38.76
CA TYR A 582 -0.21 1.50 -40.14
C TYR A 582 -0.45 0.39 -41.18
N GLN A 583 -0.61 -0.89 -40.78
CA GLN A 583 -0.97 -1.94 -41.74
C GLN A 583 -2.46 -1.85 -42.12
N PRO A 584 -2.81 -1.65 -43.41
CA PRO A 584 -4.20 -1.76 -43.85
C PRO A 584 -4.68 -3.22 -43.69
N PRO A 585 -5.99 -3.45 -43.42
CA PRO A 585 -6.50 -4.80 -43.20
C PRO A 585 -6.17 -5.70 -44.39
N GLN A 586 -5.45 -6.79 -44.15
CA GLN A 586 -5.30 -7.83 -45.16
C GLN A 586 -6.67 -8.47 -45.40
N GLU A 587 -7.18 -8.34 -46.64
CA GLU A 587 -8.33 -9.12 -47.10
C GLU A 587 -8.01 -10.62 -46.95
N GLU A 588 -8.82 -11.34 -46.18
CA GLU A 588 -8.77 -12.79 -46.08
C GLU A 588 -8.87 -13.44 -47.48
N PRO A 589 -8.11 -14.51 -47.78
CA PRO A 589 -8.30 -15.25 -49.01
C PRO A 589 -9.61 -16.05 -48.95
N ALA A 590 -10.66 -15.52 -49.58
CA ALA A 590 -11.92 -16.23 -49.75
C ALA A 590 -11.77 -17.49 -50.61
N ALA A 591 -12.30 -18.61 -50.09
CA ALA A 591 -12.41 -19.90 -50.78
C ALA A 591 -13.36 -19.84 -52.00
N PRO A 592 -13.22 -20.73 -53.00
CA PRO A 592 -13.77 -20.52 -54.33
C PRO A 592 -15.22 -21.00 -54.43
N THR A 593 -16.12 -20.12 -54.86
CA THR A 593 -17.44 -20.50 -55.37
C THR A 593 -17.60 -20.04 -56.82
N ALA A 594 -17.76 -21.02 -57.69
CA ALA A 594 -18.02 -20.87 -59.11
C ALA A 594 -19.49 -20.48 -59.35
N ALA A 595 -19.72 -19.47 -60.19
CA ALA A 595 -20.54 -19.54 -61.41
C ALA A 595 -21.04 -18.14 -61.85
N SER A 596 -20.61 -17.76 -63.05
CA SER A 596 -21.31 -17.00 -64.12
C SER A 596 -22.70 -16.41 -63.79
N THR A 597 -23.09 -15.20 -64.20
CA THR A 597 -23.10 -14.71 -65.60
C THR A 597 -23.60 -13.25 -65.67
N SER A 598 -23.19 -12.54 -66.73
CA SER A 598 -23.97 -11.52 -67.48
C SER A 598 -23.68 -10.02 -67.27
N THR A 599 -22.85 -9.46 -68.18
CA THR A 599 -23.03 -8.28 -69.08
C THR A 599 -23.55 -6.92 -68.53
N ARG A 600 -23.12 -5.70 -68.92
CA ARG A 600 -22.16 -5.12 -69.90
C ARG A 600 -22.12 -3.56 -69.69
N VAL A 601 -20.94 -2.95 -69.43
CA VAL A 601 -20.29 -1.76 -70.11
C VAL A 601 -21.05 -0.40 -70.28
N PRO A 602 -20.42 0.83 -70.35
CA PRO A 602 -19.15 1.39 -69.85
C PRO A 602 -19.21 2.81 -69.19
N SER A 603 -18.03 3.18 -68.67
CA SER A 603 -17.45 4.44 -68.21
C SER A 603 -17.74 5.76 -68.97
N LYS A 604 -17.58 6.90 -68.27
CA LYS A 604 -16.96 8.12 -68.82
C LYS A 604 -16.22 8.95 -67.74
N LYS A 605 -14.98 9.29 -68.10
CA LYS A 605 -14.00 10.19 -67.44
C LYS A 605 -14.44 11.67 -67.48
N LYS A 606 -13.84 12.51 -66.63
CA LYS A 606 -12.94 13.67 -66.96
C LYS A 606 -12.67 14.51 -65.70
N ASP A 607 -11.40 14.66 -65.28
CA ASP A 607 -10.46 15.81 -65.55
C ASP A 607 -10.90 17.06 -64.74
N GLU A 608 -10.11 17.90 -64.08
CA GLU A 608 -8.68 18.19 -63.84
C GLU A 608 -8.69 19.25 -62.71
N ALA A 609 -7.88 19.14 -61.65
CA ALA A 609 -6.62 19.87 -61.41
C ALA A 609 -6.69 21.40 -61.12
N ALA A 610 -5.94 21.77 -60.06
CA ALA A 610 -5.22 23.01 -59.78
C ALA A 610 -5.89 24.18 -58.98
N GLU A 611 -5.38 24.33 -57.75
CA GLU A 611 -5.01 25.54 -56.95
C GLU A 611 -4.85 26.89 -57.71
N PRO A 612 -4.76 28.09 -57.05
CA PRO A 612 -4.24 28.36 -55.68
C PRO A 612 -4.91 29.50 -54.86
N VAL A 613 -4.38 29.65 -53.64
CA VAL A 613 -4.53 30.70 -52.60
C VAL A 613 -4.43 32.15 -53.13
N PRO A 614 -5.08 33.13 -52.46
CA PRO A 614 -4.31 34.29 -51.99
C PRO A 614 -4.70 34.85 -50.59
N GLN A 615 -3.74 35.61 -50.07
CA GLN A 615 -3.58 36.28 -48.76
C GLN A 615 -4.25 37.70 -48.69
N PRO A 616 -4.11 38.49 -47.59
CA PRO A 616 -5.21 39.26 -46.94
C PRO A 616 -5.18 40.83 -47.03
N GLY A 617 -6.23 41.46 -46.47
CA GLY A 617 -6.33 42.87 -45.97
C GLY A 617 -7.26 43.80 -46.78
N PRO A 618 -7.78 44.99 -46.29
CA PRO A 618 -7.46 45.75 -45.05
C PRO A 618 -8.66 46.49 -44.30
N ALA A 619 -8.38 47.07 -43.09
CA ALA A 619 -8.85 48.34 -42.42
C ALA A 619 -10.38 48.71 -42.33
N GLN A 620 -10.98 49.43 -41.35
CA GLN A 620 -10.64 50.22 -40.13
C GLN A 620 -11.97 50.65 -39.38
N GLU A 621 -12.01 50.57 -38.03
CA GLU A 621 -12.62 51.44 -36.96
C GLU A 621 -14.01 52.17 -37.03
N PRO A 622 -14.60 52.73 -35.92
CA PRO A 622 -14.35 52.63 -34.45
C PRO A 622 -15.63 52.58 -33.52
N THR A 623 -15.43 52.41 -32.20
CA THR A 623 -16.02 53.15 -31.03
C THR A 623 -16.51 52.30 -29.83
N GLY A 624 -16.06 52.67 -28.61
CA GLY A 624 -16.81 52.50 -27.35
C GLY A 624 -16.14 51.68 -26.22
N GLU A 625 -15.72 52.36 -25.16
CA GLU A 625 -15.02 51.88 -23.96
C GLU A 625 -15.88 51.06 -22.96
N GLN A 626 -15.29 50.08 -22.25
CA GLN A 626 -15.08 50.05 -20.78
C GLN A 626 -14.88 48.62 -20.20
N GLY A 627 -13.83 48.45 -19.40
CA GLY A 627 -13.80 47.53 -18.25
C GLY A 627 -13.12 46.16 -18.43
N GLN A 628 -11.92 46.00 -17.87
CA GLN A 628 -11.18 44.74 -17.74
C GLN A 628 -11.67 43.91 -16.53
N GLU A 629 -11.90 42.61 -16.73
CA GLU A 629 -11.66 41.54 -15.75
C GLU A 629 -10.88 40.41 -16.47
N PRO A 630 -9.98 39.66 -15.80
CA PRO A 630 -9.14 38.67 -16.47
C PRO A 630 -9.92 37.39 -16.79
N GLU A 631 -9.88 36.97 -18.06
CA GLU A 631 -10.42 35.69 -18.52
C GLU A 631 -9.67 34.51 -17.87
N GLN A 632 -10.44 33.57 -17.32
CA GLN A 632 -10.00 32.24 -16.90
C GLN A 632 -9.75 31.36 -18.14
N PRO A 633 -8.83 30.37 -18.07
CA PRO A 633 -8.59 29.45 -19.19
C PRO A 633 -9.84 28.60 -19.46
N GLU A 634 -10.15 28.39 -20.74
CA GLU A 634 -11.27 27.58 -21.23
C GLU A 634 -11.13 26.12 -20.73
N ASN A 635 -12.10 25.66 -19.93
CA ASN A 635 -12.24 24.27 -19.51
C ASN A 635 -12.51 23.38 -20.73
N VAL A 636 -11.64 22.39 -20.96
CA VAL A 636 -11.91 21.31 -21.92
C VAL A 636 -12.93 20.35 -21.30
N VAL A 637 -14.13 20.27 -21.88
CA VAL A 637 -15.20 19.36 -21.45
C VAL A 637 -15.14 18.11 -22.33
N LEU A 638 -14.96 16.93 -21.73
CA LEU A 638 -14.99 15.64 -22.42
C LEU A 638 -16.37 14.99 -22.24
N GLU A 639 -17.00 14.57 -23.33
CA GLU A 639 -18.23 13.75 -23.28
C GLU A 639 -17.87 12.29 -23.06
N VAL A 640 -18.39 11.67 -21.99
CA VAL A 640 -18.24 10.22 -21.74
C VAL A 640 -19.61 9.55 -21.77
N GLU A 641 -19.73 8.47 -22.53
CA GLU A 641 -20.93 7.61 -22.56
C GLU A 641 -20.86 6.58 -21.43
N ILE A 642 -21.77 6.67 -20.46
CA ILE A 642 -21.88 5.69 -19.38
C ILE A 642 -23.05 4.72 -19.69
N PRO A 643 -22.82 3.40 -19.70
CA PRO A 643 -23.88 2.40 -19.90
C PRO A 643 -25.03 2.60 -18.89
N ASN A 644 -26.28 2.50 -19.38
CA ASN A 644 -27.52 2.70 -18.60
C ASN A 644 -27.76 4.09 -17.99
N VAL A 645 -26.81 5.04 -18.11
CA VAL A 645 -26.92 6.41 -17.56
C VAL A 645 -26.99 7.48 -18.67
N GLY A 646 -26.32 7.27 -19.80
CA GLY A 646 -26.31 8.20 -20.95
C GLY A 646 -25.02 9.02 -21.05
N ARG A 647 -25.05 10.11 -21.82
CA ARG A 647 -23.90 11.01 -22.03
C ARG A 647 -23.75 11.98 -20.86
N ILE A 648 -22.58 12.00 -20.23
CA ILE A 648 -22.24 12.94 -19.16
C ILE A 648 -21.09 13.84 -19.63
N LEU A 649 -21.22 15.14 -19.38
CA LEU A 649 -20.17 16.13 -19.61
C LEU A 649 -19.23 16.14 -18.40
N VAL A 650 -17.98 15.76 -18.59
CA VAL A 650 -16.95 15.70 -17.55
C VAL A 650 -15.97 16.85 -17.75
N GLN A 651 -15.73 17.62 -16.70
CA GLN A 651 -14.74 18.69 -16.68
C GLN A 651 -13.34 18.09 -16.45
N ALA A 652 -12.40 18.28 -17.38
CA ALA A 652 -11.12 17.56 -17.43
C ALA A 652 -10.14 17.86 -16.28
N ASP A 653 -10.38 18.90 -15.47
CA ASP A 653 -9.41 19.45 -14.52
C ASP A 653 -9.57 18.94 -13.06
N ASN A 654 -10.45 17.96 -12.80
CA ASN A 654 -10.62 17.42 -11.44
C ASN A 654 -9.89 16.08 -11.27
N ASP A 655 -8.91 16.05 -10.35
CA ASP A 655 -8.09 14.91 -9.86
C ASP A 655 -8.87 13.69 -9.28
N GLY A 656 -10.15 13.50 -9.65
CA GLY A 656 -11.05 12.53 -9.06
C GLY A 656 -11.77 11.62 -10.04
N TYR A 657 -11.51 11.71 -11.35
CA TYR A 657 -12.20 10.90 -12.36
C TYR A 657 -11.46 9.58 -12.63
N ASN A 658 -12.01 8.47 -12.14
CA ASN A 658 -11.60 7.11 -12.50
C ASN A 658 -12.66 6.47 -13.40
N GLU A 659 -12.34 6.30 -14.68
CA GLU A 659 -13.23 5.73 -15.69
C GLU A 659 -13.73 4.32 -15.31
N GLU A 660 -12.86 3.47 -14.76
CA GLU A 660 -13.24 2.11 -14.33
C GLU A 660 -14.26 2.13 -13.17
N MET A 661 -14.11 3.08 -12.24
CA MET A 661 -15.01 3.22 -11.09
C MET A 661 -16.38 3.78 -11.49
N MET A 662 -16.41 4.68 -12.47
CA MET A 662 -17.62 5.24 -13.07
C MET A 662 -18.43 4.20 -13.85
N LEU A 663 -17.77 3.15 -14.36
CA LEU A 663 -18.41 2.03 -15.03
C LEU A 663 -19.04 1.01 -14.06
N THR A 664 -18.95 1.23 -12.74
CA THR A 664 -19.49 0.27 -11.77
C THR A 664 -21.00 0.31 -11.62
N PRO A 665 -21.71 -0.85 -11.55
CA PRO A 665 -23.15 -0.87 -11.26
C PRO A 665 -23.53 -0.16 -9.96
N ALA A 666 -22.59 -0.10 -9.01
CA ALA A 666 -22.69 0.69 -7.79
C ALA A 666 -22.69 2.19 -8.09
N MET A 667 -21.65 2.69 -8.76
CA MET A 667 -21.51 4.12 -9.08
C MET A 667 -22.57 4.59 -10.08
N GLN A 668 -22.89 3.79 -11.09
CA GLN A 668 -23.97 4.06 -12.05
C GLN A 668 -25.32 4.18 -11.34
N GLY A 669 -25.59 3.35 -10.32
CA GLY A 669 -26.78 3.45 -9.48
C GLY A 669 -26.86 4.80 -8.76
N ILE A 670 -25.78 5.18 -8.09
CA ILE A 670 -25.65 6.45 -7.37
C ILE A 670 -25.84 7.64 -8.32
N ILE A 671 -25.16 7.65 -9.47
CA ILE A 671 -25.29 8.71 -10.47
C ILE A 671 -26.73 8.82 -10.97
N MET A 672 -27.38 7.69 -11.28
CA MET A 672 -28.77 7.68 -11.70
C MET A 672 -29.73 8.17 -10.60
N ALA A 673 -29.46 7.84 -9.33
CA ALA A 673 -30.24 8.31 -8.20
C ALA A 673 -30.08 9.82 -7.97
N ILE A 674 -28.87 10.35 -8.14
CA ILE A 674 -28.59 11.79 -8.14
C ILE A 674 -29.36 12.47 -9.27
N ALA A 675 -29.30 11.93 -10.50
CA ALA A 675 -30.03 12.49 -11.63
C ALA A 675 -31.55 12.55 -11.40
N LYS A 676 -32.14 11.50 -10.79
CA LYS A 676 -33.56 11.46 -10.41
C LYS A 676 -33.92 12.46 -9.30
N ALA A 677 -32.96 12.88 -8.48
CA ALA A 677 -33.16 13.84 -7.41
C ALA A 677 -33.10 15.32 -7.84
N ARG A 678 -32.89 15.60 -9.15
CA ARG A 678 -32.69 16.97 -9.67
C ARG A 678 -33.82 17.93 -9.30
N GLN A 679 -35.07 17.50 -9.41
CA GLN A 679 -36.21 18.35 -9.05
C GLN A 679 -36.25 18.71 -7.56
N ALA A 680 -35.82 17.80 -6.67
CA ALA A 680 -35.75 18.08 -5.23
C ALA A 680 -34.57 19.01 -4.90
N PHE A 681 -33.42 18.79 -5.56
CA PHE A 681 -32.25 19.64 -5.46
C PHE A 681 -32.53 21.09 -5.87
N ASP A 682 -33.18 21.28 -7.03
CA ASP A 682 -33.46 22.61 -7.58
C ASP A 682 -34.48 23.40 -6.74
N ASN A 683 -35.43 22.71 -6.08
CA ASN A 683 -36.50 23.35 -5.30
C ASN A 683 -36.11 23.64 -3.84
N GLU A 684 -35.38 22.73 -3.20
CA GLU A 684 -35.16 22.74 -1.74
C GLU A 684 -33.67 22.68 -1.34
N GLY A 685 -32.76 22.59 -2.32
CA GLY A 685 -31.31 22.65 -2.13
C GLY A 685 -30.62 21.28 -1.98
N PRO A 686 -29.29 21.29 -1.72
CA PRO A 686 -28.45 20.10 -1.73
C PRO A 686 -28.85 19.02 -0.74
N GLU A 687 -29.37 19.41 0.43
CA GLU A 687 -29.80 18.49 1.46
C GLU A 687 -31.05 17.69 1.03
N ALA A 688 -32.04 18.36 0.44
CA ALA A 688 -33.23 17.69 -0.09
C ALA A 688 -32.88 16.81 -1.30
N GLY A 689 -31.95 17.27 -2.15
CA GLY A 689 -31.38 16.49 -3.24
C GLY A 689 -30.72 15.19 -2.75
N LEU A 690 -29.89 15.28 -1.70
CA LEU A 690 -29.25 14.11 -1.09
C LEU A 690 -30.28 13.14 -0.50
N ILE A 691 -31.26 13.62 0.26
CA ILE A 691 -32.29 12.77 0.87
C ILE A 691 -33.06 12.01 -0.22
N LYS A 692 -33.44 12.70 -1.30
CA LYS A 692 -34.16 12.08 -2.40
C LYS A 692 -33.29 11.07 -3.15
N ALA A 693 -32.04 11.39 -3.45
CA ALA A 693 -31.10 10.47 -4.11
C ALA A 693 -30.84 9.22 -3.25
N PHE A 694 -30.67 9.41 -1.93
CA PHE A 694 -30.48 8.32 -0.98
C PHE A 694 -31.68 7.37 -0.95
N GLN A 695 -32.92 7.89 -0.97
CA GLN A 695 -34.13 7.09 -1.02
C GLN A 695 -34.28 6.31 -2.34
N GLU A 696 -33.95 6.93 -3.48
CA GLU A 696 -34.00 6.29 -4.78
C GLU A 696 -32.99 5.13 -4.89
N GLU A 697 -31.75 5.35 -4.45
CA GLU A 697 -30.72 4.28 -4.50
C GLU A 697 -31.00 3.18 -3.48
N TYR A 698 -31.48 3.52 -2.28
CA TYR A 698 -31.93 2.54 -1.29
C TYR A 698 -33.04 1.65 -1.88
N SER A 699 -34.05 2.26 -2.51
CA SER A 699 -35.19 1.52 -3.07
C SER A 699 -34.76 0.60 -4.21
N ARG A 700 -33.89 1.08 -5.11
CA ARG A 700 -33.34 0.29 -6.21
C ARG A 700 -32.56 -0.93 -5.70
N LEU A 701 -31.67 -0.73 -4.72
CA LEU A 701 -30.86 -1.82 -4.16
C LEU A 701 -31.70 -2.79 -3.33
N PHE A 702 -32.76 -2.31 -2.67
CA PHE A 702 -33.70 -3.16 -1.96
C PHE A 702 -34.52 -4.02 -2.94
N GLU A 703 -35.03 -3.45 -4.03
CA GLU A 703 -35.72 -4.21 -5.09
C GLU A 703 -34.81 -5.27 -5.71
N LEU A 704 -33.56 -4.91 -6.06
CA LEU A 704 -32.55 -5.84 -6.56
C LEU A 704 -32.25 -6.97 -5.57
N SER A 705 -32.35 -6.72 -4.27
CA SER A 705 -32.17 -7.76 -3.24
C SER A 705 -33.30 -8.77 -3.16
N GLN A 706 -34.48 -8.46 -3.71
CA GLN A 706 -35.61 -9.38 -3.78
C GLN A 706 -35.55 -10.31 -5.00
N GLU A 707 -34.64 -10.07 -5.94
CA GLU A 707 -34.46 -10.96 -7.10
C GLU A 707 -33.93 -12.33 -6.67
N GLU A 708 -34.46 -13.40 -7.29
CA GLU A 708 -34.02 -14.76 -7.01
C GLU A 708 -32.65 -15.04 -7.64
N THR A 709 -31.76 -15.67 -6.89
CA THR A 709 -30.48 -16.17 -7.41
C THR A 709 -30.73 -17.29 -8.42
N THR A 710 -30.22 -17.13 -9.63
CA THR A 710 -30.29 -18.15 -10.68
C THR A 710 -28.92 -18.79 -10.91
N ALA A 711 -28.86 -19.87 -11.70
CA ALA A 711 -27.60 -20.51 -12.03
C ALA A 711 -26.62 -19.60 -12.81
N GLN A 712 -27.12 -18.56 -13.51
CA GLN A 712 -26.31 -17.68 -14.35
C GLN A 712 -26.12 -16.29 -13.76
N GLN A 713 -26.86 -15.93 -12.72
CA GLN A 713 -26.84 -14.58 -12.14
C GLN A 713 -27.09 -14.62 -10.63
N ASP A 714 -26.21 -13.94 -9.89
CA ASP A 714 -26.34 -13.71 -8.45
C ASP A 714 -26.41 -12.21 -8.16
N PRO A 715 -27.59 -11.67 -7.76
CA PRO A 715 -27.77 -10.26 -7.45
C PRO A 715 -26.77 -9.71 -6.41
N ARG A 716 -26.28 -10.56 -5.48
CA ARG A 716 -25.34 -10.16 -4.43
C ARG A 716 -23.99 -9.70 -4.97
N LEU A 717 -23.61 -10.11 -6.18
CA LEU A 717 -22.37 -9.68 -6.83
C LEU A 717 -22.44 -8.24 -7.34
N HIS A 718 -23.64 -7.68 -7.54
CA HIS A 718 -23.80 -6.33 -8.09
C HIS A 718 -23.49 -5.22 -7.07
N HIS A 719 -23.75 -5.44 -5.77
CA HIS A 719 -23.53 -4.44 -4.73
C HIS A 719 -23.45 -5.04 -3.32
N ALA A 720 -22.60 -4.48 -2.45
CA ALA A 720 -22.48 -4.90 -1.04
C ALA A 720 -23.82 -4.83 -0.28
N LEU A 721 -24.59 -3.76 -0.50
CA LEU A 721 -25.91 -3.60 0.12
C LEU A 721 -26.92 -4.68 -0.28
N VAL A 722 -26.84 -5.24 -1.49
CA VAL A 722 -27.71 -6.37 -1.89
C VAL A 722 -27.40 -7.60 -1.02
N TYR A 723 -26.11 -7.88 -0.81
CA TYR A 723 -25.67 -8.91 0.12
C TYR A 723 -26.13 -8.62 1.56
N PHE A 724 -26.09 -7.36 2.01
CA PHE A 724 -26.52 -6.96 3.35
C PHE A 724 -28.03 -7.11 3.55
N PHE A 725 -28.85 -6.71 2.58
CA PHE A 725 -30.31 -6.86 2.63
C PHE A 725 -30.72 -8.33 2.71
N GLN A 726 -30.16 -9.19 1.86
CA GLN A 726 -30.50 -10.61 1.84
C GLN A 726 -30.08 -11.33 3.13
N ASN A 727 -29.05 -10.82 3.82
CA ASN A 727 -28.56 -11.36 5.09
C ASN A 727 -29.05 -10.62 6.34
N LYS A 728 -30.00 -9.68 6.19
CA LYS A 728 -30.62 -8.91 7.28
C LYS A 728 -29.61 -8.14 8.14
N ALA A 729 -28.70 -7.40 7.50
CA ALA A 729 -27.79 -6.51 8.21
C ALA A 729 -28.56 -5.41 8.98
N PRO A 730 -28.01 -4.86 10.07
CA PRO A 730 -28.62 -3.76 10.80
C PRO A 730 -28.82 -2.52 9.90
N ASN A 731 -29.95 -1.82 10.05
CA ASN A 731 -30.25 -0.63 9.25
C ASN A 731 -29.16 0.44 9.31
N ARG A 732 -28.49 0.60 10.47
CA ARG A 732 -27.38 1.55 10.63
C ARG A 732 -26.18 1.23 9.73
N VAL A 733 -25.84 -0.05 9.57
CA VAL A 733 -24.76 -0.51 8.68
C VAL A 733 -25.13 -0.25 7.21
N ILE A 734 -26.38 -0.51 6.85
CA ILE A 734 -26.92 -0.26 5.51
C ILE A 734 -26.91 1.24 5.19
N GLU A 735 -27.43 2.07 6.08
CA GLU A 735 -27.53 3.52 5.91
C GLU A 735 -26.15 4.17 5.80
N ARG A 736 -25.19 3.78 6.64
CA ARG A 736 -23.82 4.28 6.56
C ARG A 736 -23.13 3.83 5.27
N THR A 737 -23.25 2.56 4.90
CA THR A 737 -22.64 2.04 3.67
C THR A 737 -23.20 2.73 2.43
N LEU A 738 -24.51 3.03 2.42
CA LEU A 738 -25.12 3.81 1.35
C LEU A 738 -24.61 5.25 1.34
N LEU A 739 -24.50 5.88 2.52
CA LEU A 739 -23.99 7.24 2.66
C LEU A 739 -22.53 7.35 2.18
N ASP A 740 -21.68 6.37 2.49
CA ASP A 740 -20.29 6.29 2.04
C ASP A 740 -20.22 6.32 0.50
N GLY A 741 -21.14 5.66 -0.20
CA GLY A 741 -21.23 5.70 -1.67
C GLY A 741 -21.44 7.12 -2.22
N PHE A 742 -22.22 7.96 -1.55
CA PHE A 742 -22.43 9.37 -1.95
C PHE A 742 -21.24 10.28 -1.59
N THR A 743 -20.24 9.80 -0.84
CA THR A 743 -19.06 10.60 -0.47
C THR A 743 -17.88 10.44 -1.43
N ASP A 744 -18.05 9.56 -2.43
CA ASP A 744 -17.02 9.16 -3.36
C ASP A 744 -16.49 10.34 -4.20
N ARG A 745 -15.17 10.39 -4.40
CA ARG A 745 -14.51 11.48 -5.14
C ARG A 745 -14.89 11.50 -6.62
N ASN A 746 -15.25 10.34 -7.19
CA ASN A 746 -15.64 10.21 -8.58
C ASN A 746 -16.96 10.93 -8.90
N LEU A 747 -17.73 11.35 -7.91
CA LEU A 747 -18.92 12.19 -8.09
C LEU A 747 -18.60 13.67 -8.39
N SER A 748 -17.33 14.04 -8.54
CA SER A 748 -16.90 15.43 -8.76
C SER A 748 -16.94 15.89 -10.23
N PHE A 749 -17.92 15.41 -11.01
CA PHE A 749 -18.03 15.68 -12.45
C PHE A 749 -19.03 16.80 -12.82
N ASP A 750 -20.02 17.10 -11.96
CA ASP A 750 -20.95 18.23 -12.14
C ASP A 750 -21.27 18.94 -10.81
N ASP A 751 -21.70 20.21 -10.87
CA ASP A 751 -21.96 21.05 -9.69
C ASP A 751 -23.00 20.45 -8.74
N MET A 752 -23.99 19.74 -9.29
CA MET A 752 -25.04 19.07 -8.52
C MET A 752 -24.47 17.89 -7.73
N SER A 753 -23.72 17.00 -8.37
CA SER A 753 -23.09 15.85 -7.70
C SER A 753 -22.03 16.32 -6.70
N ILE A 754 -21.28 17.38 -7.00
CA ILE A 754 -20.33 18.00 -6.07
C ILE A 754 -21.06 18.50 -4.81
N SER A 755 -22.20 19.17 -4.98
CA SER A 755 -22.99 19.72 -3.88
C SER A 755 -23.59 18.61 -3.00
N ILE A 756 -24.14 17.56 -3.62
CA ILE A 756 -24.68 16.39 -2.91
C ILE A 756 -23.57 15.61 -2.21
N MET A 757 -22.41 15.43 -2.83
CA MET A 757 -21.23 14.77 -2.23
C MET A 757 -20.72 15.56 -1.02
N ARG A 758 -20.65 16.89 -1.09
CA ARG A 758 -20.24 17.73 0.05
C ARG A 758 -21.21 17.59 1.22
N GLU A 759 -22.50 17.55 0.95
CA GLU A 759 -23.54 17.35 1.95
C GLU A 759 -23.46 15.93 2.57
N ALA A 760 -23.23 14.89 1.76
CA ALA A 760 -23.02 13.52 2.24
C ALA A 760 -21.80 13.43 3.16
N ARG A 761 -20.68 14.08 2.80
CA ARG A 761 -19.46 14.15 3.64
C ARG A 761 -19.71 14.89 4.94
N ALA A 762 -20.53 15.95 4.93
CA ALA A 762 -20.92 16.65 6.14
C ALA A 762 -21.74 15.73 7.06
N LYS A 763 -22.71 15.00 6.52
CA LYS A 763 -23.52 14.03 7.29
C LYS A 763 -22.69 12.87 7.83
N LEU A 764 -21.71 12.36 7.07
CA LEU A 764 -20.83 11.28 7.54
C LEU A 764 -19.96 11.73 8.73
N ARG A 765 -19.47 12.98 8.72
CA ARG A 765 -18.67 13.55 9.84
C ARG A 765 -19.45 13.74 11.13
N LEU A 766 -20.78 13.78 11.07
CA LEU A 766 -21.64 13.93 12.25
C LEU A 766 -21.88 12.60 12.98
N ILE A 767 -21.57 11.46 12.37
CA ILE A 767 -21.68 10.13 13.00
C ILE A 767 -20.50 9.94 13.95
N LYS A 768 -20.75 9.94 15.27
CA LYS A 768 -19.68 9.75 16.25
C LYS A 768 -19.40 8.26 16.50
N PRO A 769 -18.22 7.89 17.02
CA PRO A 769 -17.89 6.51 17.38
C PRO A 769 -18.86 5.88 18.40
N GLU A 770 -19.53 6.69 19.22
CA GLU A 770 -20.52 6.19 20.19
C GLU A 770 -21.88 5.84 19.54
N ASP A 771 -22.16 6.36 18.34
CA ASP A 771 -23.44 6.18 17.65
C ASP A 771 -23.49 4.89 16.81
N MET A 772 -22.34 4.26 16.56
CA MET A 772 -22.22 3.08 15.73
C MET A 772 -21.06 2.16 16.12
N ASP A 773 -21.33 0.86 16.18
CA ASP A 773 -20.31 -0.17 16.35
C ASP A 773 -19.49 -0.32 15.05
N MET A 774 -18.26 0.20 15.08
CA MET A 774 -17.33 0.12 13.95
C MET A 774 -16.83 -1.31 13.71
N GLU A 775 -16.79 -2.16 14.73
CA GLU A 775 -16.35 -3.57 14.62
C GLU A 775 -17.43 -4.39 13.89
N GLU A 776 -18.71 -4.19 14.26
CA GLU A 776 -19.84 -4.79 13.53
C GLU A 776 -19.88 -4.32 12.07
N TYR A 777 -19.71 -3.01 11.82
CA TYR A 777 -19.67 -2.45 10.46
C TYR A 777 -18.54 -3.06 9.61
N MET A 778 -17.32 -3.14 10.15
CA MET A 778 -16.18 -3.74 9.44
C MET A 778 -16.39 -5.23 9.18
N GLN A 779 -16.94 -5.97 10.15
CA GLN A 779 -17.18 -7.40 9.99
C GLN A 779 -18.15 -7.73 8.85
N TRP A 780 -19.16 -6.89 8.59
CA TRP A 780 -20.08 -7.04 7.46
C TRP A 780 -19.39 -6.83 6.10
N HIS A 781 -18.50 -5.85 6.01
CA HIS A 781 -17.69 -5.61 4.81
C HIS A 781 -16.65 -6.71 4.57
N ASP A 782 -16.03 -7.21 5.64
CA ASP A 782 -15.13 -8.36 5.57
C ASP A 782 -15.86 -9.62 5.08
N ASP A 783 -17.08 -9.87 5.57
CA ASP A 783 -17.91 -10.99 5.11
C ASP A 783 -18.28 -10.87 3.63
N TYR A 784 -18.60 -9.66 3.16
CA TYR A 784 -18.87 -9.43 1.74
C TYR A 784 -17.61 -9.60 0.88
N SER A 785 -16.45 -9.14 1.36
CA SER A 785 -15.17 -9.33 0.69
C SER A 785 -14.80 -10.82 0.58
N LEU A 786 -15.01 -11.58 1.66
CA LEU A 786 -14.82 -13.03 1.67
C LEU A 786 -15.79 -13.73 0.72
N PHE A 787 -17.05 -13.30 0.66
CA PHE A 787 -18.05 -13.81 -0.30
C PHE A 787 -17.61 -13.61 -1.76
N ARG A 788 -17.09 -12.42 -2.11
CA ARG A 788 -16.52 -12.16 -3.44
C ARG A 788 -15.31 -13.05 -3.72
N THR A 789 -14.45 -13.24 -2.74
CA THR A 789 -13.26 -14.11 -2.84
C THR A 789 -13.64 -15.57 -3.10
N VAL A 790 -14.68 -16.07 -2.41
CA VAL A 790 -15.23 -17.41 -2.66
C VAL A 790 -15.74 -17.55 -4.09
N PHE A 791 -16.44 -16.53 -4.61
CA PHE A 791 -16.89 -16.52 -6.00
C PHE A 791 -15.70 -16.52 -6.99
N VAL A 792 -14.68 -15.72 -6.74
CA VAL A 792 -13.45 -15.69 -7.56
C VAL A 792 -12.81 -17.08 -7.62
N TYR A 793 -12.64 -17.75 -6.48
CA TYR A 793 -12.09 -19.10 -6.43
C TYR A 793 -12.98 -20.13 -7.11
N LEU A 794 -14.30 -20.06 -6.92
CA LEU A 794 -15.24 -20.95 -7.58
C LEU A 794 -15.16 -20.80 -9.11
N LEU A 795 -15.29 -19.59 -9.63
CA LEU A 795 -15.29 -19.33 -11.08
C LEU A 795 -13.94 -19.71 -11.70
N THR A 796 -12.83 -19.29 -11.09
CA THR A 796 -11.49 -19.63 -11.58
C THR A 796 -11.25 -21.14 -11.52
N GLY A 797 -11.71 -21.82 -10.47
CA GLY A 797 -11.63 -23.27 -10.37
C GLY A 797 -12.41 -23.99 -11.48
N LEU A 798 -13.62 -23.51 -11.80
CA LEU A 798 -14.44 -24.05 -12.89
C LEU A 798 -13.82 -23.78 -14.27
N GLU A 799 -13.25 -22.59 -14.49
CA GLU A 799 -12.53 -22.25 -15.73
C GLU A 799 -11.32 -23.17 -15.93
N GLN A 800 -10.47 -23.36 -14.90
CA GLN A 800 -9.31 -24.25 -15.02
C GLN A 800 -9.74 -25.70 -15.25
N TYR A 801 -10.87 -26.12 -14.67
CA TYR A 801 -11.44 -27.44 -14.93
C TYR A 801 -11.85 -27.60 -16.40
N GLN A 802 -12.51 -26.60 -17.00
CA GLN A 802 -12.87 -26.61 -18.43
C GLN A 802 -11.65 -26.62 -19.35
N HIS A 803 -10.55 -25.97 -18.96
CA HIS A 803 -9.30 -25.98 -19.71
C HIS A 803 -8.45 -27.26 -19.51
N GLY A 804 -8.97 -28.27 -18.80
CA GLY A 804 -8.27 -29.53 -18.53
C GLY A 804 -7.14 -29.42 -17.50
N LYS A 805 -7.00 -28.29 -16.80
CA LYS A 805 -6.00 -28.09 -15.74
C LYS A 805 -6.55 -28.51 -14.38
N VAL A 806 -6.85 -29.81 -14.26
CA VAL A 806 -7.56 -30.38 -13.10
C VAL A 806 -6.83 -30.17 -11.77
N ARG A 807 -5.48 -30.18 -11.77
CA ARG A 807 -4.66 -29.94 -10.56
C ARG A 807 -4.83 -28.53 -10.01
N GLU A 808 -4.85 -27.53 -10.88
CA GLU A 808 -5.05 -26.13 -10.52
C GLU A 808 -6.51 -25.89 -10.10
N ALA A 809 -7.45 -26.47 -10.84
CA ALA A 809 -8.88 -26.43 -10.52
C ALA A 809 -9.18 -26.95 -9.11
N LEU A 810 -8.61 -28.10 -8.74
CA LEU A 810 -8.82 -28.69 -7.42
C LEU A 810 -8.33 -27.77 -6.28
N ASN A 811 -7.21 -27.06 -6.48
CA ASN A 811 -6.69 -26.15 -5.47
C ASN A 811 -7.65 -24.99 -5.21
N TYR A 812 -8.11 -24.31 -6.28
CA TYR A 812 -9.07 -23.21 -6.15
C TYR A 812 -10.40 -23.67 -5.52
N LEU A 813 -10.93 -24.83 -5.92
CA LEU A 813 -12.17 -25.37 -5.37
C LEU A 813 -12.06 -25.77 -3.89
N ASN A 814 -10.88 -26.20 -3.45
CA ASN A 814 -10.62 -26.48 -2.03
C ASN A 814 -10.64 -25.21 -1.17
N HIS A 815 -10.01 -24.12 -1.64
CA HIS A 815 -10.06 -22.82 -0.96
C HIS A 815 -11.48 -22.25 -0.98
N ALA A 816 -12.17 -22.30 -2.12
CA ALA A 816 -13.58 -21.91 -2.23
C ALA A 816 -14.45 -22.65 -1.22
N TYR A 817 -14.32 -23.98 -1.10
CA TYR A 817 -15.13 -24.78 -0.18
C TYR A 817 -14.87 -24.42 1.29
N LYS A 818 -13.59 -24.24 1.66
CA LYS A 818 -13.17 -23.91 3.02
C LYS A 818 -13.72 -22.54 3.44
N ASP A 819 -13.50 -21.53 2.62
CA ASP A 819 -13.89 -20.15 2.91
C ASP A 819 -15.42 -19.99 2.86
N ASN A 820 -16.09 -20.69 1.94
CA ASN A 820 -17.55 -20.72 1.90
C ASN A 820 -18.16 -21.37 3.15
N THR A 821 -17.51 -22.39 3.72
CA THR A 821 -17.95 -23.01 4.97
C THR A 821 -17.95 -22.00 6.12
N MET A 822 -16.97 -21.09 6.16
CA MET A 822 -16.91 -20.03 7.17
C MET A 822 -18.08 -19.05 7.05
N LEU A 823 -18.46 -18.68 5.82
CA LEU A 823 -19.62 -17.82 5.55
C LEU A 823 -20.94 -18.52 5.92
N LEU A 824 -21.12 -19.77 5.52
CA LEU A 824 -22.35 -20.54 5.78
C LEU A 824 -22.59 -20.79 7.27
N ARG A 825 -21.54 -20.88 8.10
CA ARG A 825 -21.66 -20.94 9.57
C ARG A 825 -22.31 -19.68 10.17
N ARG A 826 -22.19 -18.54 9.50
CA ARG A 826 -22.74 -17.24 9.91
C ARG A 826 -24.13 -16.96 9.31
N GLY A 827 -24.57 -17.78 8.35
CA GLY A 827 -25.92 -17.72 7.76
C GLY A 827 -26.00 -18.40 6.40
N GLU A 828 -27.12 -19.06 6.12
CA GLU A 828 -27.31 -19.84 4.88
C GLU A 828 -27.19 -19.00 3.60
N LYS A 829 -27.57 -17.72 3.65
CA LYS A 829 -27.50 -16.78 2.52
C LYS A 829 -26.19 -15.97 2.44
N ARG A 830 -25.22 -16.24 3.32
CA ARG A 830 -23.91 -15.58 3.34
C ARG A 830 -22.91 -16.21 2.38
N GLY A 831 -23.09 -17.49 2.06
CA GLY A 831 -22.23 -18.23 1.14
C GLY A 831 -22.87 -18.49 -0.23
N VAL A 832 -22.12 -19.20 -1.07
CA VAL A 832 -22.61 -19.83 -2.30
C VAL A 832 -23.11 -21.25 -2.03
N GLU A 833 -23.76 -21.87 -3.01
CA GLU A 833 -24.26 -23.24 -2.87
C GLU A 833 -23.09 -24.24 -2.68
N GLN A 834 -22.96 -24.78 -1.47
CA GLN A 834 -21.85 -25.65 -1.09
C GLN A 834 -21.80 -26.95 -1.92
N SER A 835 -22.95 -27.46 -2.32
CA SER A 835 -23.13 -28.67 -3.14
C SER A 835 -22.39 -28.58 -4.48
N LEU A 836 -22.44 -27.41 -5.13
CA LEU A 836 -21.82 -27.16 -6.43
C LEU A 836 -20.29 -27.22 -6.32
N ILE A 837 -19.71 -26.54 -5.32
CA ILE A 837 -18.27 -26.59 -5.05
C ILE A 837 -17.85 -28.03 -4.74
N ALA A 838 -18.62 -28.72 -3.90
CA ALA A 838 -18.35 -30.09 -3.51
C ALA A 838 -18.35 -31.06 -4.71
N LEU A 839 -19.32 -30.90 -5.63
CA LEU A 839 -19.44 -31.71 -6.84
C LEU A 839 -18.20 -31.58 -7.73
N TYR A 840 -17.78 -30.36 -8.05
CA TYR A 840 -16.62 -30.15 -8.91
C TYR A 840 -15.30 -30.51 -8.22
N ARG A 841 -15.21 -30.33 -6.90
CA ARG A 841 -14.08 -30.83 -6.11
C ARG A 841 -13.97 -32.36 -6.21
N ARG A 842 -15.08 -33.09 -6.04
CA ARG A 842 -15.12 -34.56 -6.20
C ARG A 842 -14.73 -35.00 -7.61
N ARG A 843 -15.22 -34.31 -8.64
CA ARG A 843 -14.87 -34.60 -10.05
C ARG A 843 -13.38 -34.42 -10.30
N CYS A 844 -12.81 -33.30 -9.87
CA CYS A 844 -11.36 -33.05 -10.01
C CYS A 844 -10.54 -34.10 -9.26
N LEU A 845 -10.95 -34.46 -8.03
CA LEU A 845 -10.26 -35.45 -7.22
C LEU A 845 -10.25 -36.83 -7.89
N LYS A 846 -11.39 -37.26 -8.45
CA LYS A 846 -11.51 -38.53 -9.16
C LYS A 846 -10.63 -38.56 -10.42
N GLU A 847 -10.68 -37.50 -11.22
CA GLU A 847 -9.91 -37.39 -12.46
C GLU A 847 -8.40 -37.34 -12.22
N LEU A 848 -7.94 -36.62 -11.20
CA LEU A 848 -6.53 -36.63 -10.78
C LEU A 848 -6.09 -37.98 -10.24
N ASN A 849 -6.95 -38.66 -9.48
CA ASN A 849 -6.68 -40.00 -9.00
C ASN A 849 -6.53 -41.00 -10.16
N ASP A 850 -7.44 -40.95 -11.13
CA ASP A 850 -7.39 -41.83 -12.30
C ASP A 850 -6.13 -41.54 -13.15
N ASN A 851 -5.74 -40.27 -13.31
CA ASN A 851 -4.49 -39.87 -13.98
C ASN A 851 -3.24 -40.34 -13.21
N ALA A 852 -3.23 -40.19 -11.88
CA ALA A 852 -2.13 -40.70 -11.06
C ALA A 852 -2.01 -42.23 -11.18
N ALA A 853 -3.13 -42.95 -11.22
CA ALA A 853 -3.17 -44.39 -11.36
C ALA A 853 -2.75 -44.88 -12.77
N THR A 854 -2.98 -44.11 -13.83
CA THR A 854 -2.49 -44.45 -15.18
C THR A 854 -0.99 -44.18 -15.31
N LEU A 855 -0.52 -43.05 -14.80
CA LEU A 855 0.91 -42.70 -14.77
C LEU A 855 1.73 -43.67 -13.92
N PHE A 856 1.19 -44.10 -12.77
CA PHE A 856 1.81 -45.10 -11.89
C PHE A 856 2.00 -46.47 -12.56
N ARG A 857 1.10 -46.83 -13.49
CA ARG A 857 1.17 -48.08 -14.28
C ARG A 857 1.95 -47.96 -15.57
N SER A 858 2.43 -46.77 -15.92
CA SER A 858 3.21 -46.58 -17.14
C SER A 858 4.57 -47.30 -17.01
N SER A 859 5.07 -47.85 -18.13
CA SER A 859 6.38 -48.53 -18.17
C SER A 859 7.58 -47.57 -18.10
N GLU A 860 7.32 -46.27 -17.95
CA GLU A 860 8.32 -45.21 -17.85
C GLU A 860 8.51 -44.80 -16.39
N VAL A 861 9.76 -44.84 -15.91
CA VAL A 861 10.11 -44.49 -14.51
C VAL A 861 9.68 -43.05 -14.16
N SER A 862 9.77 -42.12 -15.13
CA SER A 862 9.33 -40.73 -14.99
C SER A 862 7.82 -40.58 -14.83
N GLY A 863 7.03 -41.44 -15.49
CA GLY A 863 5.57 -41.42 -15.34
C GLY A 863 5.14 -41.90 -13.95
N ALA A 864 5.77 -42.96 -13.44
CA ALA A 864 5.48 -43.44 -12.09
C ALA A 864 5.82 -42.42 -10.99
N GLU A 865 6.88 -41.62 -11.18
CA GLU A 865 7.23 -40.52 -10.26
C GLU A 865 6.22 -39.39 -10.30
N GLU A 866 5.78 -38.96 -11.49
CA GLU A 866 4.74 -37.95 -11.63
C GLU A 866 3.41 -38.40 -11.00
N GLY A 867 3.05 -39.68 -11.13
CA GLY A 867 1.87 -40.25 -10.46
C GLY A 867 1.94 -40.16 -8.93
N VAL A 868 3.12 -40.42 -8.34
CA VAL A 868 3.36 -40.27 -6.89
C VAL A 868 3.31 -38.80 -6.45
N ILE A 869 3.82 -37.88 -7.28
CA ILE A 869 3.74 -36.43 -7.02
C ILE A 869 2.28 -35.98 -6.98
N ILE A 870 1.46 -36.38 -7.95
CA ILE A 870 0.02 -36.05 -7.99
C ILE A 870 -0.69 -36.56 -6.73
N MET A 871 -0.38 -37.79 -6.28
CA MET A 871 -0.95 -38.35 -5.05
C MET A 871 -0.57 -37.55 -3.81
N ASN A 872 0.71 -37.23 -3.64
CA ASN A 872 1.22 -36.53 -2.45
C ASN A 872 0.84 -35.04 -2.40
N GLU A 873 0.78 -34.37 -3.55
CA GLU A 873 0.56 -32.92 -3.59
C GLU A 873 -0.90 -32.51 -3.77
N ALA A 874 -1.75 -33.36 -4.32
CA ALA A 874 -3.14 -33.01 -4.65
C ALA A 874 -4.19 -33.96 -4.06
N VAL A 875 -4.07 -35.28 -4.30
CA VAL A 875 -5.12 -36.26 -3.93
C VAL A 875 -5.19 -36.47 -2.42
N ILE A 876 -4.06 -36.84 -1.79
CA ILE A 876 -3.99 -37.10 -0.34
C ILE A 876 -4.35 -35.83 0.46
N PRO A 877 -3.80 -34.63 0.16
CA PRO A 877 -4.22 -33.40 0.82
C PRO A 877 -5.72 -33.11 0.75
N CYS A 878 -6.33 -33.31 -0.42
CA CYS A 878 -7.76 -33.10 -0.58
C CYS A 878 -8.60 -34.09 0.23
N MET A 879 -8.22 -35.38 0.25
CA MET A 879 -8.90 -36.40 1.06
C MET A 879 -8.85 -36.07 2.56
N HIS A 880 -7.73 -35.53 3.06
CA HIS A 880 -7.61 -35.08 4.44
C HIS A 880 -8.57 -33.92 4.76
N LEU A 881 -8.67 -32.94 3.86
CA LEU A 881 -9.58 -31.81 4.04
C LEU A 881 -11.05 -32.24 4.02
N MET A 882 -11.38 -33.25 3.22
CA MET A 882 -12.72 -33.86 3.15
C MET A 882 -13.05 -34.74 4.37
N SER A 883 -12.04 -35.22 5.10
CA SER A 883 -12.19 -36.11 6.26
C SER A 883 -12.52 -35.39 7.58
N ARG A 884 -12.61 -34.04 7.59
CA ARG A 884 -12.87 -33.28 8.83
C ARG A 884 -14.32 -33.47 9.29
N PRO A 885 -14.54 -33.80 10.58
CA PRO A 885 -15.81 -34.34 11.08
C PRO A 885 -17.01 -33.39 11.04
N ASP A 886 -16.80 -32.10 10.78
CA ASP A 886 -17.86 -31.10 10.97
C ASP A 886 -18.92 -31.07 9.87
N MET A 887 -18.70 -31.56 8.65
CA MET A 887 -19.70 -31.57 7.55
C MET A 887 -19.28 -32.50 6.39
N ILE A 888 -19.22 -33.81 6.61
CA ILE A 888 -18.87 -34.76 5.53
C ILE A 888 -20.15 -35.24 4.83
N SER A 889 -20.26 -35.02 3.52
CA SER A 889 -21.38 -35.58 2.75
C SER A 889 -21.15 -37.08 2.47
N GLN A 890 -22.23 -37.86 2.37
CA GLN A 890 -22.12 -39.29 2.01
C GLN A 890 -21.38 -39.48 0.68
N GLU A 891 -21.60 -38.59 -0.29
CA GLU A 891 -20.91 -38.61 -1.59
C GLU A 891 -19.40 -38.36 -1.48
N ASP A 892 -18.97 -37.53 -0.53
CA ASP A 892 -17.54 -37.31 -0.25
C ASP A 892 -16.90 -38.56 0.37
N LEU A 893 -17.60 -39.24 1.29
CA LEU A 893 -17.17 -40.53 1.85
C LEU A 893 -17.07 -41.61 0.78
N ASP A 894 -18.08 -41.75 -0.06
CA ASP A 894 -18.12 -42.74 -1.13
C ASP A 894 -16.98 -42.52 -2.14
N THR A 895 -16.66 -41.26 -2.45
CA THR A 895 -15.54 -40.91 -3.35
C THR A 895 -14.19 -41.25 -2.73
N MET A 896 -13.99 -40.91 -1.45
CA MET A 896 -12.76 -41.25 -0.73
C MET A 896 -12.58 -42.77 -0.61
N GLU A 897 -13.65 -43.50 -0.34
CA GLU A 897 -13.60 -44.96 -0.21
C GLU A 897 -13.35 -45.64 -1.55
N ALA A 898 -13.89 -45.09 -2.64
CA ALA A 898 -13.55 -45.53 -3.99
C ALA A 898 -12.05 -45.35 -4.29
N ILE A 899 -11.44 -44.23 -3.89
CA ILE A 899 -10.00 -43.99 -4.05
C ILE A 899 -9.18 -44.97 -3.20
N ARG A 900 -9.55 -45.18 -1.93
CA ARG A 900 -8.89 -46.17 -1.06
C ARG A 900 -8.97 -47.57 -1.65
N SER A 901 -10.15 -48.00 -2.06
CA SER A 901 -10.37 -49.31 -2.68
C SER A 901 -9.55 -49.46 -3.97
N HIS A 902 -9.44 -48.40 -4.79
CA HIS A 902 -8.65 -48.40 -6.00
C HIS A 902 -7.17 -48.64 -5.71
N TRP A 903 -6.57 -47.90 -4.77
CA TRP A 903 -5.15 -48.07 -4.44
C TRP A 903 -4.85 -49.36 -3.66
N CYS A 904 -5.78 -49.84 -2.83
CA CYS A 904 -5.66 -51.15 -2.18
C CYS A 904 -5.65 -52.31 -3.18
N SER A 905 -6.34 -52.21 -4.31
CA SER A 905 -6.35 -53.27 -5.32
C SER A 905 -4.98 -53.58 -5.90
N TYR A 906 -4.04 -52.63 -5.86
CA TYR A 906 -2.65 -52.85 -6.30
C TYR A 906 -1.83 -53.74 -5.37
N LEU A 907 -2.31 -54.00 -4.15
CA LEU A 907 -1.68 -54.98 -3.25
C LEU A 907 -1.89 -56.43 -3.76
N GLU A 908 -2.89 -56.65 -4.62
CA GLU A 908 -3.21 -57.96 -5.20
C GLU A 908 -2.61 -58.14 -6.61
N VAL A 909 -1.91 -57.13 -7.14
CA VAL A 909 -1.30 -57.14 -8.48
C VAL A 909 0.20 -57.35 -8.36
N ASP A 910 0.77 -58.22 -9.20
CA ASP A 910 2.23 -58.40 -9.32
C ASP A 910 2.85 -57.12 -9.92
N LEU A 911 3.46 -56.28 -9.06
CA LEU A 911 4.17 -55.05 -9.42
C LEU A 911 5.69 -55.25 -9.32
N ASP A 912 6.45 -54.46 -10.10
CA ASP A 912 7.91 -54.41 -9.97
C ASP A 912 8.32 -53.92 -8.57
N ASP A 913 9.44 -54.45 -8.03
CA ASP A 913 9.94 -54.16 -6.67
C ASP A 913 10.04 -52.65 -6.37
N SER A 914 10.40 -51.84 -7.39
CA SER A 914 10.52 -50.38 -7.26
C SER A 914 9.18 -49.65 -7.13
N LEU A 915 8.13 -50.16 -7.81
CA LEU A 915 6.77 -49.61 -7.72
C LEU A 915 6.10 -50.08 -6.43
N GLN A 916 6.36 -51.31 -5.99
CA GLN A 916 5.86 -51.83 -4.71
C GLN A 916 6.41 -51.02 -3.53
N LEU A 917 7.69 -50.62 -3.57
CA LEU A 917 8.28 -49.72 -2.58
C LEU A 917 7.57 -48.35 -2.56
N LYS A 918 7.41 -47.71 -3.73
CA LYS A 918 6.74 -46.40 -3.86
C LYS A 918 5.27 -46.45 -3.40
N LEU A 919 4.55 -47.53 -3.72
CA LEU A 919 3.19 -47.75 -3.23
C LEU A 919 3.14 -47.86 -1.70
N GLY A 920 4.10 -48.59 -1.10
CA GLY A 920 4.23 -48.74 0.35
C GLY A 920 4.49 -47.43 1.09
N GLU A 921 5.10 -46.44 0.44
CA GLU A 921 5.41 -45.13 1.05
C GLU A 921 4.17 -44.23 1.23
N PHE A 922 3.25 -44.19 0.27
CA PHE A 922 2.09 -43.28 0.34
C PHE A 922 0.76 -43.97 0.69
N LEU A 923 0.62 -45.28 0.48
CA LEU A 923 -0.63 -46.01 0.75
C LEU A 923 -1.12 -45.87 2.20
N PRO A 924 -0.28 -45.90 3.25
CA PRO A 924 -0.72 -45.65 4.62
C PRO A 924 -1.41 -44.28 4.80
N ARG A 925 -0.96 -43.25 4.07
CA ARG A 925 -1.51 -41.88 4.13
C ARG A 925 -2.82 -41.73 3.35
N VAL A 926 -3.07 -42.61 2.39
CA VAL A 926 -4.37 -42.72 1.69
C VAL A 926 -5.41 -43.39 2.60
N LEU A 927 -4.97 -44.34 3.43
CA LEU A 927 -5.84 -45.10 4.33
C LEU A 927 -6.13 -44.37 5.65
N ASP A 928 -5.12 -43.72 6.24
CA ASP A 928 -5.25 -42.95 7.48
C ASP A 928 -5.07 -41.45 7.22
N CYS A 929 -6.19 -40.72 7.12
CA CYS A 929 -6.19 -39.28 6.91
C CYS A 929 -6.21 -38.46 8.22
N SER A 930 -5.94 -39.08 9.38
CA SER A 930 -6.18 -38.48 10.71
C SER A 930 -4.96 -37.90 11.42
N THR A 931 -3.73 -38.17 10.94
CA THR A 931 -2.48 -37.96 11.70
C THR A 931 -1.57 -36.83 11.20
N GLU A 932 -1.79 -36.25 10.01
CA GLU A 932 -0.95 -35.19 9.42
C GLU A 932 -1.67 -33.84 9.28
N ARG A 933 -1.03 -32.74 9.70
CA ARG A 933 -1.51 -31.36 9.41
C ARG A 933 -1.22 -31.04 7.94
N VAL A 934 -2.24 -31.19 7.10
CA VAL A 934 -2.15 -30.81 5.68
C VAL A 934 -2.34 -29.31 5.52
N PHE A 935 -1.39 -28.65 4.84
CA PHE A 935 -1.50 -27.29 4.35
C PHE A 935 -1.91 -27.31 2.88
N LEU A 936 -2.91 -26.51 2.51
CA LEU A 936 -3.20 -26.23 1.11
C LEU A 936 -2.07 -25.37 0.54
N LYS A 937 -1.55 -25.72 -0.65
CA LYS A 937 -0.71 -24.78 -1.40
C LYS A 937 -1.54 -23.51 -1.67
N ASP A 938 -0.93 -22.34 -1.53
CA ASP A 938 -1.61 -21.08 -1.82
C ASP A 938 -2.19 -21.11 -3.24
N PRO A 939 -3.41 -20.58 -3.45
CA PRO A 939 -3.96 -20.49 -4.78
C PRO A 939 -3.05 -19.56 -5.62
N PRO A 940 -2.75 -19.91 -6.88
CA PRO A 940 -2.05 -18.97 -7.77
C PRO A 940 -2.77 -17.62 -7.80
N THR A 941 -2.02 -16.53 -7.91
CA THR A 941 -2.57 -15.16 -7.87
C THR A 941 -3.69 -14.98 -8.89
N VAL A 942 -4.91 -14.80 -8.40
CA VAL A 942 -6.06 -14.53 -9.27
C VAL A 942 -6.04 -13.07 -9.68
N LEU A 943 -5.80 -12.82 -10.96
CA LEU A 943 -5.94 -11.52 -11.61
C LEU A 943 -7.43 -11.22 -11.81
N SER A 944 -8.13 -10.79 -10.77
CA SER A 944 -9.42 -10.11 -10.98
C SER A 944 -9.61 -9.05 -9.90
N LYS A 945 -9.18 -7.83 -10.22
CA LYS A 945 -9.42 -6.62 -9.41
C LYS A 945 -10.72 -5.90 -9.81
N VAL A 946 -11.41 -6.35 -10.86
CA VAL A 946 -12.56 -5.62 -11.44
C VAL A 946 -13.90 -6.26 -11.01
N PRO A 947 -14.81 -5.53 -10.34
CA PRO A 947 -16.12 -6.06 -9.90
C PRO A 947 -17.05 -6.55 -11.04
N HIS A 948 -16.94 -6.01 -12.26
CA HIS A 948 -17.89 -6.31 -13.37
C HIS A 948 -17.59 -7.61 -14.11
N ASP A 949 -16.41 -8.16 -13.84
CA ASP A 949 -15.93 -9.41 -14.40
C ASP A 949 -16.67 -10.61 -13.79
N LEU A 950 -17.13 -10.54 -12.53
CA LEU A 950 -17.69 -11.70 -11.84
C LEU A 950 -19.09 -12.11 -12.34
N CYS A 951 -19.99 -11.16 -12.58
CA CYS A 951 -21.32 -11.48 -13.10
C CYS A 951 -21.25 -12.01 -14.54
N SER A 952 -20.41 -11.42 -15.38
CA SER A 952 -20.22 -11.82 -16.78
C SER A 952 -19.51 -13.19 -16.87
N ARG A 953 -18.48 -13.42 -16.05
CA ARG A 953 -17.83 -14.74 -15.93
C ARG A 953 -18.76 -15.81 -15.41
N LEU A 954 -19.57 -15.52 -14.38
CA LEU A 954 -20.56 -16.46 -13.88
C LEU A 954 -21.53 -16.89 -14.99
N ALA A 955 -22.06 -15.93 -15.76
CA ALA A 955 -22.94 -16.22 -16.88
C ALA A 955 -22.25 -17.08 -17.95
N ALA A 956 -21.03 -16.69 -18.37
CA ALA A 956 -20.27 -17.40 -19.41
C ALA A 956 -19.89 -18.83 -19.01
N ILE A 957 -19.40 -19.03 -17.78
CA ILE A 957 -19.02 -20.35 -17.26
C ILE A 957 -20.24 -21.25 -17.15
N MET A 958 -21.35 -20.73 -16.62
CA MET A 958 -22.56 -21.51 -16.38
C MET A 958 -23.29 -21.83 -17.68
N GLU A 959 -23.23 -20.95 -18.70
CA GLU A 959 -23.66 -21.25 -20.07
C GLU A 959 -22.78 -22.36 -20.70
N SER A 960 -21.46 -22.30 -20.52
CA SER A 960 -20.54 -23.35 -21.00
C SER A 960 -20.83 -24.72 -20.35
N ILE A 961 -21.05 -24.75 -19.03
CA ILE A 961 -21.39 -25.97 -18.27
C ILE A 961 -22.75 -26.56 -18.71
N THR A 962 -23.74 -25.70 -18.94
CA THR A 962 -25.08 -26.15 -19.35
C THR A 962 -25.08 -26.64 -20.80
N ASN A 963 -24.37 -25.97 -21.71
CA ASN A 963 -24.25 -26.40 -23.12
C ASN A 963 -23.46 -27.70 -23.32
N THR A 964 -22.47 -28.01 -22.47
CA THR A 964 -21.78 -29.30 -22.50
C THR A 964 -22.65 -30.47 -22.02
N SER A 965 -23.73 -30.20 -21.28
CA SER A 965 -24.66 -31.23 -20.80
C SER A 965 -25.78 -31.59 -21.79
N VAL A 966 -26.03 -30.75 -22.80
CA VAL A 966 -27.10 -30.97 -23.82
C VAL A 966 -26.50 -31.54 -25.11
N VAL A 967 -25.87 -32.71 -25.02
CA VAL A 967 -25.72 -33.62 -26.17
C VAL A 967 -26.21 -35.01 -25.74
N ALA A 968 -27.52 -35.08 -25.42
CA ALA A 968 -28.25 -36.32 -25.55
C ALA A 968 -28.61 -36.48 -27.04
N VAL A 969 -27.77 -37.22 -27.77
CA VAL A 969 -28.09 -37.73 -29.11
C VAL A 969 -29.34 -38.61 -29.00
N LYS A 970 -30.31 -38.38 -29.87
CA LYS A 970 -31.48 -39.24 -30.08
C LYS A 970 -31.10 -40.66 -30.49
#